data_AF-A0A957Y9P8-F1
#
_entry.id   AF-A0A957Y9P8-F1
#
_cell.length_a   1.000
_cell.length_b   1.000
_cell.length_c   1.000
_cell.angle_alpha   90.00
_cell.angle_beta   90.00
_cell.angle_gamma   90.00
#
_symmetry.space_group_name_H-M   'P 1'
#
loop_
_entity.id
_entity.type
_entity.pdbx_description
1 polymer ?
#
loop_
_entity_poly.entity_id
_entity_poly.type
_entity_poly.pdbx_seq_one_letter_code
_entity_poly.pdbx_strand_id
1 'polypeptide(L)'
;MNTKPVRSVAVDDILRNILEETGPTTAESGSNVLNLLDLPPLQRTIIIHLTRKGPANAEELAQALKLEPAEVEQALDILAQQGHLRLSANGQAQPALGRTRRRNLPARLWPALLAANRLYSIQEIATLRTALPILQFARAKLSEFADHGPGHVLRVKSFAVQLSYIMGLTPMEQHLLRAGAMFHDVGNIIDRTDHHITSQETVHKLTQAGELPFSTAEANLVGLLCRWHRREYDPARCDMLDNNTIRTGLLASILRVADAMDIDQRRSDYTERFAWVLRFFYPDELPYWTSLEEILGVRLHCTTQVNLQILTKGPIVDNIQIAMLRGDLAGTPLPWTVQEVAVPPEPLPIAINGQEPAPTSPQARPALLVFPFDPHSLVMAALSRKHLQAAGYAVELLCYPDTLEAPSWLWQEMLAEVEPTNYSQIIVLNDRPTPAIDTARLTVIERWRNIGLNVSLLNRHEANWSQLPDLLRLGVEVILGGDWAYFWGEPTDQTALMWGRVAAFCTRDPGQATTEIIAAEHAIIKGLLKRVYDATTESADDLIGWAALAEPIMSRIEANDYRYFIDQAANFVADYATITHLGQVVGRVLRQTQSPGRLPQAYYWALEQTIESQGRMPTRGICFNVPYAVATWSDGEAVELLAINHWRDEAAIPIRLLYPTDLGPAPEGNENAIRVRLTAEQAERVVDALVTACNQ
;
A
#
# COMPACT_ATOMS: atom_id res chain seq x y z
N MET A 1 29.67 38.74 26.06
CA MET A 1 30.38 38.28 24.85
C MET A 1 29.63 38.78 23.64
N ASN A 2 30.32 39.46 22.73
CA ASN A 2 29.77 40.13 21.54
C ASN A 2 28.99 39.17 20.62
N THR A 3 27.70 39.43 20.43
CA THR A 3 26.88 38.84 19.36
C THR A 3 27.03 39.70 18.10
N LYS A 4 27.61 39.12 17.04
CA LYS A 4 27.52 39.70 15.69
C LYS A 4 26.14 39.38 15.11
N PRO A 5 25.51 40.32 14.38
CA PRO A 5 24.24 40.03 13.70
C PRO A 5 24.49 39.18 12.45
N VAL A 6 23.72 38.10 12.32
CA VAL A 6 23.64 37.29 11.09
C VAL A 6 22.85 38.10 10.07
N ARG A 7 23.42 38.28 8.87
CA ARG A 7 22.76 38.95 7.74
C ARG A 7 21.54 38.14 7.31
N SER A 8 20.37 38.79 7.25
CA SER A 8 19.18 38.27 6.57
C SER A 8 19.48 38.12 5.08
N VAL A 9 19.42 36.90 4.56
CA VAL A 9 19.29 36.67 3.12
C VAL A 9 17.85 36.97 2.76
N ALA A 10 17.63 37.92 1.84
CA ALA A 10 16.31 38.32 1.41
C ALA A 10 15.67 37.18 0.59
N VAL A 11 14.40 36.91 0.88
CA VAL A 11 13.54 35.89 0.24
C VAL A 11 13.52 36.00 -1.29
N ASP A 12 13.81 37.18 -1.83
CA ASP A 12 13.79 37.48 -3.27
C ASP A 12 14.90 36.77 -4.08
N ASP A 13 16.06 36.46 -3.47
CA ASP A 13 17.18 35.82 -4.17
C ASP A 13 16.91 34.32 -4.42
N ILE A 14 16.05 33.69 -3.61
CA ILE A 14 15.67 32.28 -3.76
C ILE A 14 14.59 32.13 -4.84
N LEU A 15 13.66 33.08 -4.93
CA LEU A 15 12.58 33.05 -5.93
C LEU A 15 13.09 33.32 -7.35
N ARG A 16 14.14 34.15 -7.51
CA ARG A 16 14.70 34.45 -8.83
C ARG A 16 15.42 33.26 -9.46
N ASN A 17 16.09 32.43 -8.66
CA ASN A 17 16.76 31.21 -9.16
C ASN A 17 15.78 30.10 -9.59
N ILE A 18 14.52 30.15 -9.15
CA ILE A 18 13.49 29.14 -9.49
C ILE A 18 12.87 29.42 -10.88
N LEU A 19 12.94 30.65 -11.38
CA LEU A 19 12.24 31.06 -12.60
C LEU A 19 13.08 31.01 -13.87
N GLU A 20 14.40 30.79 -13.79
CA GLU A 20 15.29 30.81 -14.96
C GLU A 20 15.52 29.42 -15.60
N GLU A 21 14.97 28.32 -15.07
CA GLU A 21 15.28 26.95 -15.52
C GLU A 21 14.30 26.29 -16.53
N THR A 22 13.24 26.96 -16.99
CA THR A 22 12.25 26.33 -17.91
C THR A 22 12.25 26.93 -19.32
N GLY A 23 12.91 26.24 -20.26
CA GLY A 23 12.84 26.52 -21.70
C GLY A 23 11.60 25.92 -22.39
N PRO A 24 11.26 26.35 -23.62
CA PRO A 24 9.96 26.03 -24.24
C PRO A 24 9.96 24.71 -25.03
N THR A 25 8.87 23.95 -24.91
CA THR A 25 8.59 22.71 -25.67
C THR A 25 7.46 22.91 -26.69
N THR A 26 7.61 22.28 -27.86
CA THR A 26 6.74 22.41 -29.05
C THR A 26 5.56 21.44 -29.07
N ALA A 27 4.47 21.85 -29.72
CA ALA A 27 3.12 21.26 -29.69
C ALA A 27 2.85 20.18 -30.75
N GLU A 28 2.07 19.16 -30.38
CA GLU A 28 1.08 18.51 -31.26
C GLU A 28 -0.15 18.06 -30.44
N SER A 29 -1.31 18.07 -31.09
CA SER A 29 -2.57 18.58 -30.55
C SER A 29 -3.57 17.51 -30.10
N GLY A 30 -3.81 17.46 -28.79
CA GLY A 30 -5.05 17.05 -28.17
C GLY A 30 -5.14 17.76 -26.82
N SER A 31 -6.15 18.60 -26.60
CA SER A 31 -6.23 19.40 -25.37
C SER A 31 -6.53 18.49 -24.17
N ASN A 32 -5.52 18.18 -23.38
CA ASN A 32 -5.65 17.54 -22.07
C ASN A 32 -6.15 18.58 -21.05
N VAL A 33 -6.94 18.17 -20.07
CA VAL A 33 -7.39 18.98 -18.92
C VAL A 33 -6.21 19.62 -18.18
N LEU A 34 -5.05 18.98 -18.18
CA LEU A 34 -3.83 19.53 -17.58
C LEU A 34 -3.32 20.81 -18.27
N ASN A 35 -3.56 20.97 -19.58
CA ASN A 35 -3.16 22.18 -20.32
C ASN A 35 -3.96 23.41 -19.88
N LEU A 36 -5.05 23.25 -19.12
CA LEU A 36 -5.79 24.37 -18.53
C LEU A 36 -5.01 25.08 -17.43
N LEU A 37 -4.04 24.39 -16.80
CA LEU A 37 -3.17 24.95 -15.77
C LEU A 37 -2.12 25.91 -16.33
N ASP A 38 -1.84 25.83 -17.64
CA ASP A 38 -0.92 26.72 -18.34
C ASP A 38 -1.65 27.93 -18.96
N LEU A 39 -2.99 27.91 -18.98
CA LEU A 39 -3.77 29.04 -19.47
C LEU A 39 -3.70 30.24 -18.51
N PRO A 40 -3.66 31.46 -19.05
CA PRO A 40 -3.88 32.68 -18.29
C PRO A 40 -5.13 32.60 -17.40
N PRO A 41 -5.14 33.21 -16.20
CA PRO A 41 -6.23 33.07 -15.23
C PRO A 41 -7.63 33.34 -15.80
N LEU A 42 -7.77 34.36 -16.65
CA LEU A 42 -9.03 34.72 -17.30
C LEU A 42 -9.53 33.62 -18.24
N GLN A 43 -8.67 33.12 -19.12
CA GLN A 43 -9.00 32.05 -20.07
C GLN A 43 -9.37 30.75 -19.35
N ARG A 44 -8.62 30.41 -18.31
CA ARG A 44 -8.95 29.28 -17.43
C ARG A 44 -10.32 29.44 -16.79
N THR A 45 -10.63 30.64 -16.29
CA THR A 45 -11.91 30.97 -15.65
C THR A 45 -13.08 30.81 -16.63
N ILE A 46 -12.91 31.27 -17.87
CA ILE A 46 -13.91 31.14 -18.94
C ILE A 46 -14.15 29.67 -19.31
N ILE A 47 -13.11 28.86 -19.53
CA ILE A 47 -13.26 27.43 -19.82
C ILE A 47 -13.95 26.71 -18.67
N ILE A 48 -13.55 26.98 -17.42
CA ILE A 48 -14.17 26.37 -16.25
C ILE A 48 -15.65 26.76 -16.19
N HIS A 49 -15.99 28.02 -16.47
CA HIS A 49 -17.37 28.49 -16.49
C HIS A 49 -18.19 27.75 -17.56
N LEU A 50 -17.72 27.74 -18.81
CA LEU A 50 -18.38 27.07 -19.93
C LEU A 50 -18.52 25.55 -19.73
N THR A 51 -17.54 24.91 -19.09
CA THR A 51 -17.60 23.48 -18.75
C THR A 51 -18.66 23.19 -17.67
N ARG A 52 -18.83 24.10 -16.70
CA ARG A 52 -19.75 23.93 -15.57
C ARG A 52 -21.18 24.38 -15.86
N LYS A 53 -21.35 25.43 -16.64
CA LYS A 53 -22.63 26.11 -16.87
C LYS A 53 -23.17 25.92 -18.28
N GLY A 54 -22.40 25.25 -19.15
CA GLY A 54 -22.76 25.00 -20.54
C GLY A 54 -22.33 26.15 -21.46
N PRO A 55 -22.68 26.04 -22.76
CA PRO A 55 -22.32 27.05 -23.76
C PRO A 55 -22.91 28.41 -23.43
N ALA A 56 -22.12 29.46 -23.60
CA ALA A 56 -22.52 30.85 -23.37
C ALA A 56 -21.81 31.77 -24.37
N ASN A 57 -22.42 32.91 -24.69
CA ASN A 57 -21.79 33.96 -25.49
C ASN A 57 -20.93 34.91 -24.61
N ALA A 58 -20.20 35.83 -25.26
CA ALA A 58 -19.30 36.76 -24.56
C ALA A 58 -20.03 37.65 -23.53
N GLU A 59 -21.23 38.12 -23.86
CA GLU A 59 -22.02 39.02 -23.00
C GLU A 59 -22.55 38.27 -21.75
N GLU A 60 -23.05 37.06 -21.93
CA GLU A 60 -23.49 36.17 -20.85
C GLU A 60 -22.32 35.83 -19.90
N LEU A 61 -21.15 35.53 -20.44
CA LEU A 61 -19.94 35.23 -19.67
C LEU A 61 -19.42 36.47 -18.93
N ALA A 62 -19.39 37.63 -19.58
CA ALA A 62 -18.98 38.89 -18.98
C ALA A 62 -19.88 39.25 -17.79
N GLN A 63 -21.19 39.12 -17.95
CA GLN A 63 -22.15 39.33 -16.87
C GLN A 63 -21.95 38.32 -15.72
N ALA A 64 -21.80 37.03 -16.04
CA ALA A 64 -21.70 35.97 -15.03
C ALA A 64 -20.37 36.02 -14.25
N LEU A 65 -19.29 36.44 -14.90
CA LEU A 65 -17.95 36.53 -14.31
C LEU A 65 -17.62 37.94 -13.77
N LYS A 66 -18.52 38.92 -13.98
CA LYS A 66 -18.31 40.34 -13.64
C LYS A 66 -17.04 40.91 -14.29
N LEU A 67 -16.89 40.68 -15.58
CA LEU A 67 -15.76 41.11 -16.40
C LEU A 67 -16.22 42.04 -17.52
N GLU A 68 -15.28 42.77 -18.12
CA GLU A 68 -15.59 43.62 -19.27
C GLU A 68 -15.85 42.75 -20.53
N PRO A 69 -16.94 43.00 -21.29
CA PRO A 69 -17.29 42.19 -22.46
C PRO A 69 -16.17 42.04 -23.49
N ALA A 70 -15.40 43.11 -23.73
CA ALA A 70 -14.29 43.11 -24.68
C ALA A 70 -13.14 42.16 -24.26
N GLU A 71 -12.87 42.02 -22.96
CA GLU A 71 -11.83 41.12 -22.44
C GLU A 71 -12.25 39.65 -22.58
N VAL A 72 -13.54 39.36 -22.37
CA VAL A 72 -14.10 38.02 -22.56
C VAL A 72 -14.11 37.63 -24.02
N GLU A 73 -14.51 38.53 -24.92
CA GLU A 73 -14.51 38.29 -26.37
C GLU A 73 -13.10 37.97 -26.88
N GLN A 74 -12.09 38.78 -26.49
CA GLN A 74 -10.70 38.52 -26.83
C GLN A 74 -10.20 37.17 -26.27
N ALA A 75 -10.56 36.82 -25.04
CA ALA A 75 -10.17 35.55 -24.43
C ALA A 75 -10.83 34.34 -25.13
N LEU A 76 -12.10 34.46 -25.54
CA LEU A 76 -12.80 33.42 -26.29
C LEU A 76 -12.16 33.17 -27.66
N ASP A 77 -11.76 34.24 -28.37
CA ASP A 77 -11.06 34.13 -29.65
C ASP A 77 -9.73 33.40 -29.51
N ILE A 78 -8.93 33.75 -28.49
CA ILE A 78 -7.64 33.08 -28.22
C ILE A 78 -7.87 31.60 -27.93
N LEU A 79 -8.84 31.27 -27.07
CA LEU A 79 -9.15 29.89 -26.69
C LEU A 79 -9.69 29.05 -27.87
N ALA A 80 -10.47 29.67 -28.75
CA ALA A 80 -10.95 29.02 -29.98
C ALA A 80 -9.80 28.76 -30.96
N GLN A 81 -8.89 29.73 -31.14
CA GLN A 81 -7.68 29.57 -31.97
C GLN A 81 -6.75 28.47 -31.45
N GLN A 82 -6.66 28.32 -30.12
CA GLN A 82 -5.90 27.25 -29.46
C GLN A 82 -6.61 25.88 -29.50
N GLY A 83 -7.84 25.81 -30.04
CA GLY A 83 -8.61 24.58 -30.15
C GLY A 83 -9.26 24.12 -28.85
N HIS A 84 -9.27 24.95 -27.81
CA HIS A 84 -9.90 24.64 -26.52
C HIS A 84 -11.42 24.84 -26.55
N LEU A 85 -11.91 25.74 -27.41
CA LEU A 85 -13.33 26.03 -27.58
C LEU A 85 -13.76 25.86 -29.05
N ARG A 86 -15.04 25.57 -29.25
CA ARG A 86 -15.74 25.69 -30.54
C ARG A 86 -16.74 26.83 -30.43
N LEU A 87 -16.60 27.82 -31.30
CA LEU A 87 -17.58 28.90 -31.43
C LEU A 87 -18.63 28.47 -32.45
N SER A 88 -19.91 28.54 -32.08
CA SER A 88 -21.02 28.33 -32.99
C SER A 88 -21.35 29.59 -33.78
N ALA A 89 -22.15 29.46 -34.85
CA ALA A 89 -22.53 30.58 -35.72
C ALA A 89 -23.34 31.69 -35.02
N ASN A 90 -23.95 31.40 -33.86
CA ASN A 90 -24.65 32.36 -33.01
C ASN A 90 -23.76 32.95 -31.89
N GLY A 91 -22.44 32.75 -31.95
CA GLY A 91 -21.48 33.32 -31.00
C GLY A 91 -21.41 32.60 -29.64
N GLN A 92 -22.02 31.41 -29.49
CA GLN A 92 -21.87 30.63 -28.27
C GLN A 92 -20.57 29.85 -28.29
N ALA A 93 -19.83 29.90 -27.19
CA ALA A 93 -18.62 29.14 -27.00
C ALA A 93 -18.91 27.82 -26.28
N GLN A 94 -18.43 26.71 -26.81
CA GLN A 94 -18.54 25.39 -26.19
C GLN A 94 -17.15 24.76 -26.02
N PRO A 95 -16.83 24.13 -24.87
CA PRO A 95 -15.57 23.43 -24.69
C PRO A 95 -15.40 22.27 -25.69
N ALA A 96 -14.21 22.17 -26.28
CA ALA A 96 -13.87 21.11 -27.23
C ALA A 96 -13.24 19.90 -26.54
N LEU A 97 -13.98 19.22 -25.64
CA LEU A 97 -13.50 18.00 -24.97
C LEU A 97 -13.85 16.72 -25.77
N GLY A 98 -12.90 15.79 -25.90
CA GLY A 98 -13.06 14.54 -26.67
C GLY A 98 -14.10 13.58 -26.06
N ARG A 99 -14.99 13.01 -26.90
CA ARG A 99 -16.03 12.05 -26.47
C ARG A 99 -15.49 10.61 -26.42
N THR A 100 -15.67 9.90 -25.31
CA THR A 100 -15.50 8.44 -25.19
C THR A 100 -16.83 7.67 -25.36
N ARG A 101 -16.78 6.51 -26.05
CA ARG A 101 -17.92 5.59 -26.29
C ARG A 101 -18.11 4.60 -25.13
N ARG A 102 -19.36 4.23 -24.82
CA ARG A 102 -19.74 3.14 -23.88
C ARG A 102 -19.82 1.76 -24.56
N ARG A 103 -19.49 0.69 -23.81
CA ARG A 103 -19.97 -0.70 -24.01
C ARG A 103 -20.36 -1.28 -22.64
N ASN A 104 -21.43 -2.08 -22.58
CA ASN A 104 -21.90 -2.78 -21.38
C ASN A 104 -21.73 -4.31 -21.54
N LEU A 105 -21.46 -5.00 -20.43
CA LEU A 105 -21.69 -6.44 -20.21
C LEU A 105 -22.60 -6.61 -18.97
N PRO A 106 -23.57 -7.56 -18.96
CA PRO A 106 -24.43 -7.82 -17.79
C PRO A 106 -23.73 -8.57 -16.63
N ALA A 107 -24.10 -8.18 -15.43
CA ALA A 107 -23.36 -8.29 -14.17
C ALA A 107 -23.40 -9.65 -13.41
N ARG A 108 -23.72 -10.79 -14.04
CA ARG A 108 -24.00 -12.05 -13.27
C ARG A 108 -22.92 -13.13 -13.33
N LEU A 109 -21.92 -12.99 -14.22
CA LEU A 109 -20.93 -14.04 -14.47
C LEU A 109 -19.51 -13.72 -13.98
N TRP A 110 -19.25 -12.51 -13.50
CA TRP A 110 -17.90 -12.09 -13.09
C TRP A 110 -17.51 -12.36 -11.64
N PRO A 111 -18.43 -12.41 -10.65
CA PRO A 111 -18.03 -12.64 -9.25
C PRO A 111 -17.52 -14.06 -8.92
N ALA A 112 -17.62 -15.03 -9.85
CA ALA A 112 -17.32 -16.44 -9.61
C ALA A 112 -15.92 -16.92 -10.06
N LEU A 113 -15.06 -16.05 -10.59
CA LEU A 113 -13.77 -16.47 -11.17
C LEU A 113 -12.57 -15.69 -10.61
N LEU A 114 -12.05 -16.19 -9.48
CA LEU A 114 -10.62 -16.20 -9.10
C LEU A 114 -10.17 -15.19 -8.02
N ALA A 115 -10.32 -15.58 -6.74
CA ALA A 115 -9.60 -15.01 -5.59
C ALA A 115 -8.14 -15.52 -5.54
N ALA A 116 -7.27 -14.89 -4.73
CA ALA A 116 -5.80 -14.81 -4.82
C ALA A 116 -5.27 -14.12 -6.09
N ASN A 117 -5.99 -14.31 -7.20
CA ASN A 117 -5.90 -13.69 -8.52
C ASN A 117 -6.79 -12.45 -8.69
N ARG A 118 -7.23 -11.80 -7.61
CA ARG A 118 -8.19 -10.71 -7.72
C ARG A 118 -7.47 -9.44 -8.23
N LEU A 119 -7.59 -9.22 -9.54
CA LEU A 119 -7.36 -7.90 -10.13
C LEU A 119 -8.42 -6.95 -9.59
N TYR A 120 -8.02 -5.69 -9.38
CA TYR A 120 -8.97 -4.63 -9.08
C TYR A 120 -10.06 -4.63 -10.16
N SER A 121 -11.31 -4.53 -9.75
CA SER A 121 -12.40 -4.38 -10.72
C SER A 121 -12.17 -3.11 -11.54
N ILE A 122 -12.73 -3.04 -12.76
CA ILE A 122 -12.67 -1.82 -13.60
C ILE A 122 -13.11 -0.58 -12.79
N GLN A 123 -14.10 -0.78 -11.92
CA GLN A 123 -14.64 0.24 -11.03
C GLN A 123 -13.67 0.64 -9.92
N GLU A 124 -12.91 -0.31 -9.35
CA GLU A 124 -11.84 -0.03 -8.38
C GLU A 124 -10.66 0.69 -9.03
N ILE A 125 -10.27 0.29 -10.24
CA ILE A 125 -9.23 0.96 -11.02
C ILE A 125 -9.63 2.42 -11.29
N ALA A 126 -10.86 2.65 -11.75
CA ALA A 126 -11.35 4.00 -12.00
C ALA A 126 -11.41 4.84 -10.71
N THR A 127 -11.83 4.23 -9.60
CA THR A 127 -11.83 4.85 -8.27
C THR A 127 -10.43 5.30 -7.88
N LEU A 128 -9.44 4.42 -7.95
CA LEU A 128 -8.05 4.71 -7.60
C LEU A 128 -7.45 5.79 -8.49
N ARG A 129 -7.61 5.68 -9.81
CA ARG A 129 -7.14 6.69 -10.78
C ARG A 129 -7.71 8.08 -10.51
N THR A 130 -8.94 8.16 -10.00
CA THR A 130 -9.60 9.44 -9.71
C THR A 130 -9.24 9.99 -8.34
N ALA A 131 -9.18 9.13 -7.31
CA ALA A 131 -8.91 9.57 -5.94
C ALA A 131 -7.45 9.97 -5.72
N LEU A 132 -6.48 9.21 -6.27
CA LEU A 132 -5.05 9.42 -6.01
C LEU A 132 -4.56 10.84 -6.34
N PRO A 133 -4.87 11.43 -7.51
CA PRO A 133 -4.46 12.81 -7.82
C PRO A 133 -5.08 13.84 -6.87
N ILE A 134 -6.33 13.64 -6.44
CA ILE A 134 -7.02 14.54 -5.50
C ILE A 134 -6.34 14.49 -4.14
N LEU A 135 -6.00 13.30 -3.65
CA LEU A 135 -5.31 13.08 -2.38
C LEU A 135 -3.89 13.65 -2.39
N GLN A 136 -3.17 13.49 -3.51
CA GLN A 136 -1.84 14.10 -3.67
C GLN A 136 -1.91 15.62 -3.55
N PHE A 137 -2.91 16.22 -4.16
CA PHE A 137 -3.14 17.67 -4.03
C PHE A 137 -3.62 18.05 -2.63
N ALA A 138 -4.48 17.25 -1.99
CA ALA A 138 -4.94 17.49 -0.61
C ALA A 138 -3.75 17.54 0.36
N ARG A 139 -2.82 16.57 0.27
CA ARG A 139 -1.55 16.58 1.01
C ARG A 139 -0.72 17.84 0.74
N ALA A 140 -0.64 18.29 -0.50
CA ALA A 140 0.14 19.48 -0.85
C ALA A 140 -0.48 20.79 -0.32
N LYS A 141 -1.81 20.88 -0.27
CA LYS A 141 -2.57 22.06 0.14
C LYS A 141 -2.71 22.16 1.66
N LEU A 142 -2.93 21.03 2.33
CA LEU A 142 -2.96 20.98 3.78
C LEU A 142 -1.52 21.10 4.29
N SER A 143 -1.13 22.30 4.69
CA SER A 143 0.05 22.51 5.54
C SER A 143 -0.15 21.97 6.97
N GLU A 144 -1.24 21.22 7.20
CA GLU A 144 -1.63 20.70 8.52
C GLU A 144 -0.98 19.33 8.79
N PHE A 145 -0.80 19.04 10.08
CA PHE A 145 0.39 18.40 10.63
C PHE A 145 0.54 16.87 10.47
N ALA A 146 -0.35 16.20 9.74
CA ALA A 146 -0.32 14.75 9.52
C ALA A 146 -0.65 14.38 8.06
N ASP A 147 -0.12 13.24 7.58
CA ASP A 147 -0.36 12.77 6.20
C ASP A 147 -1.86 12.46 5.95
N HIS A 148 -2.42 13.09 4.92
CA HIS A 148 -3.75 12.85 4.36
C HIS A 148 -3.68 12.49 2.85
N GLY A 149 -2.48 12.14 2.37
CA GLY A 149 -2.22 11.79 0.99
C GLY A 149 -2.48 10.32 0.66
N PRO A 150 -2.01 9.88 -0.52
CA PRO A 150 -2.15 8.50 -0.97
C PRO A 150 -1.66 7.45 0.04
N GLY A 151 -0.54 7.69 0.72
CA GLY A 151 0.03 6.78 1.71
C GLY A 151 -0.96 6.43 2.82
N HIS A 152 -1.51 7.46 3.49
CA HIS A 152 -2.57 7.30 4.49
C HIS A 152 -3.76 6.51 3.96
N VAL A 153 -4.34 6.93 2.84
CA VAL A 153 -5.55 6.30 2.30
C VAL A 153 -5.33 4.84 1.90
N LEU A 154 -4.16 4.48 1.38
CA LEU A 154 -3.82 3.09 1.06
C LEU A 154 -3.66 2.23 2.32
N ARG A 155 -3.12 2.78 3.42
CA ARG A 155 -3.06 2.10 4.71
C ARG A 155 -4.45 1.89 5.31
N VAL A 156 -5.30 2.92 5.28
CA VAL A 156 -6.72 2.82 5.70
C VAL A 156 -7.47 1.79 4.87
N LYS A 157 -7.29 1.78 3.54
CA LYS A 157 -7.83 0.75 2.65
C LYS A 157 -7.37 -0.64 3.08
N SER A 158 -6.07 -0.84 3.35
CA SER A 158 -5.53 -2.13 3.79
C SER A 158 -6.20 -2.60 5.09
N PHE A 159 -6.29 -1.76 6.12
CA PHE A 159 -6.97 -2.09 7.37
C PHE A 159 -8.46 -2.37 7.15
N ALA A 160 -9.16 -1.55 6.37
CA ALA A 160 -10.57 -1.73 6.06
C ALA A 160 -10.82 -3.09 5.38
N VAL A 161 -9.92 -3.51 4.49
CA VAL A 161 -10.00 -4.82 3.85
C VAL A 161 -9.75 -5.96 4.86
N GLN A 162 -8.71 -5.87 5.71
CA GLN A 162 -8.47 -6.87 6.77
C GLN A 162 -9.72 -7.06 7.65
N LEU A 163 -10.27 -5.95 8.14
CA LEU A 163 -11.46 -5.92 8.96
C LEU A 163 -12.70 -6.43 8.21
N SER A 164 -12.80 -6.16 6.90
CA SER A 164 -13.92 -6.65 6.10
C SER A 164 -14.05 -8.17 6.10
N TYR A 165 -12.91 -8.86 6.11
CA TYR A 165 -12.87 -10.31 6.16
C TYR A 165 -13.17 -10.85 7.56
N ILE A 166 -12.61 -10.23 8.60
CA ILE A 166 -12.93 -10.56 10.00
C ILE A 166 -14.44 -10.46 10.25
N MET A 167 -15.07 -9.40 9.73
CA MET A 167 -16.49 -9.09 9.96
C MET A 167 -17.44 -9.82 8.99
N GLY A 168 -16.91 -10.70 8.12
CA GLY A 168 -17.72 -11.47 7.18
C GLY A 168 -18.51 -10.60 6.21
N LEU A 169 -17.88 -9.56 5.65
CA LEU A 169 -18.50 -8.74 4.62
C LEU A 169 -18.66 -9.50 3.30
N THR A 170 -19.78 -9.28 2.63
CA THR A 170 -20.03 -9.81 1.28
C THR A 170 -19.09 -9.15 0.25
N PRO A 171 -18.87 -9.77 -0.93
CA PRO A 171 -18.05 -9.16 -1.98
C PRO A 171 -18.50 -7.75 -2.39
N MET A 172 -19.81 -7.48 -2.38
CA MET A 172 -20.38 -6.16 -2.69
C MET A 172 -20.08 -5.14 -1.59
N GLU A 173 -20.26 -5.52 -0.33
CA GLU A 173 -19.92 -4.68 0.83
C GLU A 173 -18.43 -4.36 0.88
N GLN A 174 -17.57 -5.35 0.62
CA GLN A 174 -16.12 -5.15 0.53
C GLN A 174 -15.75 -4.15 -0.57
N HIS A 175 -16.41 -4.23 -1.72
CA HIS A 175 -16.19 -3.29 -2.82
C HIS A 175 -16.57 -1.85 -2.43
N LEU A 176 -17.75 -1.66 -1.86
CA LEU A 176 -18.20 -0.34 -1.38
C LEU A 176 -17.29 0.22 -0.28
N LEU A 177 -16.83 -0.63 0.64
CA LEU A 177 -15.92 -0.24 1.71
C LEU A 177 -14.56 0.19 1.16
N ARG A 178 -13.99 -0.54 0.19
CA ARG A 178 -12.74 -0.13 -0.49
C ARG A 178 -12.91 1.22 -1.18
N ALA A 179 -14.01 1.43 -1.91
CA ALA A 179 -14.29 2.71 -2.54
C ALA A 179 -14.47 3.84 -1.51
N GLY A 180 -15.19 3.59 -0.42
CA GLY A 180 -15.37 4.52 0.68
C GLY A 180 -14.03 4.90 1.33
N ALA A 181 -13.16 3.92 1.60
CA ALA A 181 -11.82 4.16 2.12
C ALA A 181 -10.98 5.04 1.17
N MET A 182 -11.06 4.81 -0.14
CA MET A 182 -10.33 5.63 -1.12
C MET A 182 -10.80 7.08 -1.18
N PHE A 183 -12.09 7.34 -0.93
CA PHE A 183 -12.68 8.66 -1.06
C PHE A 183 -12.87 9.42 0.26
N HIS A 184 -12.73 8.77 1.42
CA HIS A 184 -13.15 9.36 2.70
C HIS A 184 -12.54 10.76 2.96
N ASP A 185 -11.27 10.92 2.57
CA ASP A 185 -10.47 12.11 2.84
C ASP A 185 -10.26 13.04 1.64
N VAL A 186 -10.87 12.79 0.47
CA VAL A 186 -10.63 13.65 -0.71
C VAL A 186 -11.12 15.08 -0.52
N GLY A 187 -12.13 15.29 0.32
CA GLY A 187 -12.69 16.62 0.63
C GLY A 187 -11.72 17.56 1.33
N ASN A 188 -10.63 17.04 1.92
CA ASN A 188 -9.56 17.83 2.52
C ASN A 188 -8.89 18.79 1.52
N ILE A 189 -9.03 18.54 0.21
CA ILE A 189 -8.64 19.49 -0.83
C ILE A 189 -9.34 20.85 -0.73
N ILE A 190 -10.56 20.90 -0.17
CA ILE A 190 -11.32 22.14 -0.02
C ILE A 190 -11.16 22.68 1.39
N ASP A 191 -11.58 21.90 2.38
CA ASP A 191 -11.64 22.29 3.79
C ASP A 191 -11.50 21.05 4.68
N ARG A 192 -10.83 21.19 5.82
CA ARG A 192 -10.64 20.11 6.79
C ARG A 192 -11.83 19.92 7.72
N THR A 193 -12.60 20.96 8.04
CA THR A 193 -13.72 20.81 9.00
C THR A 193 -14.85 19.98 8.41
N ASP A 194 -15.20 20.27 7.16
CA ASP A 194 -16.31 19.67 6.43
C ASP A 194 -15.84 18.74 5.29
N HIS A 195 -14.60 18.21 5.38
CA HIS A 195 -14.03 17.32 4.37
C HIS A 195 -14.94 16.13 4.08
N HIS A 196 -15.50 15.47 5.11
CA HIS A 196 -16.42 14.34 4.97
C HIS A 196 -17.68 14.67 4.13
N ILE A 197 -18.24 15.88 4.26
CA ILE A 197 -19.36 16.35 3.42
C ILE A 197 -18.87 16.58 1.99
N THR A 198 -17.72 17.25 1.84
CA THR A 198 -17.12 17.52 0.53
C THR A 198 -16.75 16.23 -0.21
N SER A 199 -16.24 15.21 0.50
CA SER A 199 -15.93 13.88 -0.04
C SER A 199 -17.20 13.21 -0.57
N GLN A 200 -18.30 13.24 0.20
CA GLN A 200 -19.60 12.75 -0.26
C GLN A 200 -20.05 13.44 -1.56
N GLU A 201 -20.03 14.78 -1.57
CA GLU A 201 -20.42 15.55 -2.75
C GLU A 201 -19.52 15.27 -3.95
N THR A 202 -18.23 15.07 -3.71
CA THR A 202 -17.23 14.78 -4.74
C THR A 202 -17.54 13.46 -5.43
N VAL A 203 -17.81 12.40 -4.67
CA VAL A 203 -18.24 11.10 -5.22
C VAL A 203 -19.48 11.27 -6.08
N HIS A 204 -20.52 11.95 -5.58
CA HIS A 204 -21.75 12.18 -6.36
C HIS A 204 -21.50 12.95 -7.66
N LYS A 205 -20.74 14.05 -7.59
CA LYS A 205 -20.43 14.92 -8.75
C LYS A 205 -19.65 14.16 -9.82
N LEU A 206 -18.63 13.39 -9.41
CA LEU A 206 -17.80 12.61 -10.33
C LEU A 206 -18.59 11.45 -10.96
N THR A 207 -19.47 10.79 -10.22
CA THR A 207 -20.38 9.78 -10.79
C THR A 207 -21.35 10.40 -11.79
N GLN A 208 -21.97 11.55 -11.46
CA GLN A 208 -22.88 12.25 -12.37
C GLN A 208 -22.19 12.70 -13.67
N ALA A 209 -20.92 13.10 -13.57
CA ALA A 209 -20.09 13.43 -14.73
C ALA A 209 -19.66 12.21 -15.55
N GLY A 210 -19.85 10.99 -15.03
CA GLY A 210 -19.43 9.74 -15.68
C GLY A 210 -17.94 9.40 -15.50
N GLU A 211 -17.24 10.13 -14.62
CA GLU A 211 -15.83 9.90 -14.29
C GLU A 211 -15.66 8.70 -13.36
N LEU A 212 -16.64 8.48 -12.47
CA LEU A 212 -16.74 7.26 -11.67
C LEU A 212 -17.79 6.32 -12.26
N PRO A 213 -17.44 5.06 -12.54
CA PRO A 213 -18.37 4.07 -13.10
C PRO A 213 -19.28 3.48 -12.02
N PHE A 214 -19.81 4.32 -11.14
CA PHE A 214 -20.80 3.94 -10.13
C PHE A 214 -22.20 4.16 -10.68
N SER A 215 -23.15 3.31 -10.30
CA SER A 215 -24.56 3.66 -10.33
C SER A 215 -24.86 4.77 -9.32
N THR A 216 -25.98 5.47 -9.50
CA THR A 216 -26.45 6.46 -8.51
C THR A 216 -26.61 5.85 -7.11
N ALA A 217 -27.06 4.59 -7.03
CA ALA A 217 -27.24 3.89 -5.76
C ALA A 217 -25.88 3.59 -5.08
N GLU A 218 -24.89 3.11 -5.83
CA GLU A 218 -23.53 2.90 -5.31
C GLU A 218 -22.89 4.22 -4.87
N ALA A 219 -22.98 5.27 -5.69
CA ALA A 219 -22.44 6.58 -5.35
C ALA A 219 -23.06 7.15 -4.07
N ASN A 220 -24.37 6.96 -3.86
CA ASN A 220 -25.03 7.34 -2.61
C ASN A 220 -24.48 6.59 -1.41
N LEU A 221 -24.22 5.28 -1.53
CA LEU A 221 -23.66 4.47 -0.45
C LEU A 221 -22.21 4.85 -0.17
N VAL A 222 -21.35 4.92 -1.20
CA VAL A 222 -19.95 5.33 -1.05
C VAL A 222 -19.85 6.76 -0.48
N GLY A 223 -20.67 7.68 -0.98
CA GLY A 223 -20.75 9.04 -0.45
C GLY A 223 -21.23 9.07 1.01
N LEU A 224 -22.18 8.20 1.38
CA LEU A 224 -22.62 8.07 2.77
C LEU A 224 -21.49 7.56 3.68
N LEU A 225 -20.70 6.57 3.24
CA LEU A 225 -19.51 6.12 3.98
C LEU A 225 -18.52 7.26 4.18
N CYS A 226 -18.26 8.06 3.15
CA CYS A 226 -17.41 9.24 3.24
C CYS A 226 -17.94 10.25 4.26
N ARG A 227 -19.26 10.43 4.36
CA ARG A 227 -19.85 11.33 5.37
C ARG A 227 -19.73 10.75 6.79
N TRP A 228 -19.99 9.45 6.93
CA TRP A 228 -20.17 8.76 8.21
C TRP A 228 -18.87 8.36 8.90
N HIS A 229 -17.73 8.46 8.21
CA HIS A 229 -16.42 8.14 8.82
C HIS A 229 -15.99 9.12 9.92
N ARG A 230 -16.59 10.33 10.04
CA ARG A 230 -16.29 11.28 11.13
C ARG A 230 -17.48 11.64 12.01
N ARG A 231 -18.67 11.85 11.45
CA ARG A 231 -19.85 12.35 12.19
C ARG A 231 -21.12 11.55 11.88
N GLU A 232 -22.10 11.67 12.79
CA GLU A 232 -23.50 11.19 12.71
C GLU A 232 -23.72 9.99 11.79
N TYR A 233 -23.70 8.80 12.37
CA TYR A 233 -23.99 7.56 11.64
C TYR A 233 -24.91 6.65 12.45
N ASP A 234 -25.62 5.78 11.76
CA ASP A 234 -26.43 4.73 12.37
C ASP A 234 -25.73 3.37 12.18
N PRO A 235 -25.17 2.76 13.24
CA PRO A 235 -24.45 1.49 13.14
C PRO A 235 -25.34 0.31 12.73
N ALA A 236 -26.66 0.41 12.95
CA ALA A 236 -27.62 -0.64 12.59
C ALA A 236 -28.19 -0.46 11.18
N ARG A 237 -27.89 0.65 10.49
CA ARG A 237 -28.46 0.93 9.18
C ARG A 237 -28.08 -0.13 8.17
N CYS A 238 -29.11 -0.60 7.47
CA CYS A 238 -28.97 -1.39 6.26
C CYS A 238 -29.64 -0.65 5.10
N ASP A 239 -29.02 -0.70 3.93
CA ASP A 239 -29.57 -0.17 2.69
C ASP A 239 -29.69 -1.29 1.65
N MET A 240 -30.44 -1.08 0.57
CA MET A 240 -30.60 -2.05 -0.52
C MET A 240 -29.79 -1.61 -1.74
N LEU A 241 -28.99 -2.51 -2.30
CA LEU A 241 -28.30 -2.33 -3.58
C LEU A 241 -28.46 -3.58 -4.43
N ASP A 242 -29.11 -3.47 -5.58
CA ASP A 242 -29.34 -4.58 -6.51
C ASP A 242 -29.92 -5.85 -5.86
N ASN A 243 -30.92 -5.67 -5.00
CA ASN A 243 -31.56 -6.71 -4.17
C ASN A 243 -30.65 -7.35 -3.09
N ASN A 244 -29.45 -6.82 -2.87
CA ASN A 244 -28.60 -7.20 -1.75
C ASN A 244 -28.80 -6.21 -0.60
N THR A 245 -28.92 -6.75 0.61
CA THR A 245 -28.86 -5.94 1.83
C THR A 245 -27.41 -5.56 2.09
N ILE A 246 -27.13 -4.27 2.14
CA ILE A 246 -25.84 -3.69 2.47
C ILE A 246 -25.89 -3.20 3.91
N ARG A 247 -25.02 -3.73 4.78
CA ARG A 247 -24.93 -3.31 6.19
C ARG A 247 -24.16 -1.99 6.30
N THR A 248 -24.68 -0.91 5.73
CA THR A 248 -24.01 0.39 5.62
C THR A 248 -23.49 0.93 6.96
N GLY A 249 -24.23 0.72 8.05
CA GLY A 249 -23.78 1.09 9.40
C GLY A 249 -22.53 0.34 9.84
N LEU A 250 -22.44 -0.97 9.52
CA LEU A 250 -21.25 -1.77 9.75
C LEU A 250 -20.08 -1.34 8.86
N LEU A 251 -20.33 -1.02 7.58
CA LEU A 251 -19.29 -0.51 6.67
C LEU A 251 -18.69 0.80 7.20
N ALA A 252 -19.54 1.74 7.63
CA ALA A 252 -19.08 2.98 8.23
C ALA A 252 -18.30 2.72 9.52
N SER A 253 -18.76 1.80 10.37
CA SER A 253 -18.04 1.40 11.58
C SER A 253 -16.64 0.87 11.28
N ILE A 254 -16.50 -0.01 10.28
CA ILE A 254 -15.21 -0.56 9.86
C ILE A 254 -14.30 0.52 9.29
N LEU A 255 -14.83 1.44 8.47
CA LEU A 255 -14.04 2.54 7.92
C LEU A 255 -13.51 3.47 9.02
N ARG A 256 -14.32 3.79 10.03
CA ARG A 256 -13.90 4.59 11.19
C ARG A 256 -12.74 3.94 11.93
N VAL A 257 -12.86 2.64 12.19
CA VAL A 257 -11.81 1.85 12.84
C VAL A 257 -10.54 1.86 11.99
N ALA A 258 -10.67 1.60 10.69
CA ALA A 258 -9.53 1.55 9.77
C ALA A 258 -8.79 2.90 9.67
N ASP A 259 -9.51 4.03 9.65
CA ASP A 259 -8.93 5.38 9.72
C ASP A 259 -8.21 5.59 11.06
N ALA A 260 -8.86 5.24 12.17
CA ALA A 260 -8.29 5.36 13.51
C ALA A 260 -7.10 4.41 13.77
N MET A 261 -6.93 3.35 12.98
CA MET A 261 -5.77 2.47 13.07
C MET A 261 -4.50 3.07 12.43
N ASP A 262 -4.61 4.06 11.55
CA ASP A 262 -3.45 4.73 10.94
C ASP A 262 -2.88 5.85 11.85
N ILE A 263 -2.42 5.46 13.05
CA ILE A 263 -2.00 6.37 14.14
C ILE A 263 -0.51 6.27 14.49
N ASP A 264 0.31 5.68 13.63
CA ASP A 264 1.73 5.49 13.93
C ASP A 264 2.64 6.51 13.24
N GLN A 265 3.93 6.42 13.54
CA GLN A 265 4.99 7.31 13.03
C GLN A 265 5.05 7.40 11.48
N ARG A 266 4.42 6.49 10.72
CA ARG A 266 4.36 6.59 9.25
C ARG A 266 3.48 7.75 8.79
N ARG A 267 2.63 8.25 9.70
CA ARG A 267 1.78 9.42 9.50
C ARG A 267 2.49 10.75 9.81
N SER A 268 3.68 10.69 10.41
CA SER A 268 4.58 11.81 10.64
C SER A 268 5.75 11.76 9.64
N ASP A 269 5.52 12.22 8.41
CA ASP A 269 6.49 12.18 7.29
C ASP A 269 7.44 13.41 7.26
N TYR A 270 7.64 14.04 8.43
CA TYR A 270 8.21 15.38 8.51
C TYR A 270 9.62 15.37 9.12
N THR A 271 10.60 15.80 8.31
CA THR A 271 12.01 15.92 8.72
C THR A 271 12.20 16.81 9.96
N GLU A 272 13.37 16.73 10.62
CA GLU A 272 13.73 17.62 11.75
C GLU A 272 13.54 19.13 11.44
N ARG A 273 13.74 19.53 10.17
CA ARG A 273 13.51 20.90 9.72
C ARG A 273 12.05 21.31 9.86
N PHE A 274 11.13 20.41 9.57
CA PHE A 274 9.70 20.66 9.72
C PHE A 274 9.28 20.59 11.19
N ALA A 275 9.82 19.66 11.97
CA ALA A 275 9.62 19.65 13.43
C ALA A 275 10.05 20.97 14.09
N TRP A 276 11.07 21.66 13.54
CA TRP A 276 11.42 23.02 13.97
C TRP A 276 10.33 24.05 13.60
N VAL A 277 9.78 24.00 12.38
CA VAL A 277 8.66 24.87 11.94
C VAL A 277 7.44 24.68 12.85
N LEU A 278 7.09 23.43 13.19
CA LEU A 278 5.98 23.12 14.10
C LEU A 278 6.18 23.74 15.48
N ARG A 279 7.36 23.53 16.07
CA ARG A 279 7.70 24.12 17.37
C ARG A 279 7.64 25.64 17.38
N PHE A 280 7.96 26.28 16.25
CA PHE A 280 8.00 27.73 16.15
C PHE A 280 6.63 28.36 15.89
N PHE A 281 5.87 27.83 14.93
CA PHE A 281 4.61 28.44 14.48
C PHE A 281 3.35 27.80 15.08
N TYR A 282 3.43 26.53 15.52
CA TYR A 282 2.29 25.70 15.91
C TYR A 282 2.56 24.89 17.20
N PRO A 283 2.92 25.56 18.30
CA PRO A 283 3.30 24.87 19.54
C PRO A 283 2.14 24.10 20.19
N ASP A 284 0.90 24.52 19.97
CA ASP A 284 -0.29 23.88 20.56
C ASP A 284 -0.67 22.60 19.83
N GLU A 285 -0.29 22.47 18.55
CA GLU A 285 -0.56 21.31 17.71
C GLU A 285 0.58 20.28 17.74
N LEU A 286 1.77 20.68 18.24
CA LEU A 286 2.93 19.80 18.38
C LEU A 286 2.63 18.46 19.10
N PRO A 287 1.81 18.39 20.17
CA PRO A 287 1.48 17.13 20.84
C PRO A 287 0.78 16.11 19.95
N TYR A 288 -0.03 16.55 18.98
CA TYR A 288 -0.67 15.64 18.02
C TYR A 288 0.34 14.96 17.09
N TRP A 289 1.46 15.63 16.83
CA TRP A 289 2.54 15.11 16.01
C TRP A 289 3.48 14.22 16.82
N THR A 290 4.00 14.70 17.96
CA THR A 290 4.95 13.92 18.78
C THR A 290 4.33 12.61 19.26
N SER A 291 3.02 12.58 19.51
CA SER A 291 2.31 11.37 19.93
C SER A 291 2.26 10.27 18.85
N LEU A 292 2.26 10.63 17.55
CA LEU A 292 2.38 9.65 16.47
C LEU A 292 3.78 9.00 16.50
N GLU A 293 4.82 9.77 16.80
CA GLU A 293 6.20 9.26 16.86
C GLU A 293 6.42 8.27 18.02
N GLU A 294 5.58 8.30 19.06
CA GLU A 294 5.65 7.35 20.18
C GLU A 294 5.04 5.98 19.82
N ILE A 295 4.20 5.95 18.79
CA ILE A 295 3.54 4.74 18.30
C ILE A 295 4.37 4.18 17.16
N LEU A 296 4.95 3.01 17.40
CA LEU A 296 5.73 2.30 16.40
C LEU A 296 4.80 1.70 15.36
N GLY A 297 3.63 1.21 15.76
CA GLY A 297 2.64 0.61 14.87
C GLY A 297 1.43 -0.02 15.53
N VAL A 298 0.61 -0.63 14.67
CA VAL A 298 -0.57 -1.40 15.09
C VAL A 298 -0.61 -2.76 14.40
N ARG A 299 -1.14 -3.77 15.09
CA ARG A 299 -1.48 -5.08 14.50
C ARG A 299 -2.74 -5.67 15.12
N LEU A 300 -3.45 -6.47 14.36
CA LEU A 300 -4.63 -7.21 14.79
C LEU A 300 -4.23 -8.64 15.15
N HIS A 301 -4.43 -9.00 16.41
CA HIS A 301 -4.32 -10.36 16.89
C HIS A 301 -5.74 -10.97 16.96
N CYS A 302 -6.03 -11.87 16.03
CA CYS A 302 -7.34 -12.47 15.85
C CYS A 302 -7.35 -13.90 16.40
N THR A 303 -8.28 -14.15 17.32
CA THR A 303 -8.65 -15.47 17.84
C THR A 303 -10.18 -15.57 17.75
N THR A 304 -10.84 -16.23 18.71
CA THR A 304 -12.29 -16.04 18.93
C THR A 304 -12.63 -14.60 19.34
N GLN A 305 -11.63 -13.81 19.73
CA GLN A 305 -11.70 -12.37 19.97
C GLN A 305 -10.72 -11.61 19.07
N VAL A 306 -11.03 -10.34 18.77
CA VAL A 306 -10.13 -9.46 18.02
C VAL A 306 -9.46 -8.50 18.99
N ASN A 307 -8.14 -8.57 19.08
CA ASN A 307 -7.32 -7.70 19.90
C ASN A 307 -6.48 -6.76 19.01
N LEU A 308 -6.68 -5.47 19.15
CA LEU A 308 -5.85 -4.44 18.53
C LEU A 308 -4.65 -4.15 19.43
N GLN A 309 -3.47 -4.58 18.99
CA GLN A 309 -2.22 -4.30 19.67
C GLN A 309 -1.59 -3.02 19.12
N ILE A 310 -1.27 -2.08 20.01
CA ILE A 310 -0.57 -0.83 19.70
C ILE A 310 0.85 -0.95 20.23
N LEU A 311 1.84 -0.96 19.34
CA LEU A 311 3.25 -1.07 19.67
C LEU A 311 3.81 0.33 19.94
N THR A 312 4.39 0.57 21.11
CA THR A 312 4.85 1.90 21.55
C THR A 312 6.34 1.91 21.90
N LYS A 313 7.03 3.07 21.84
CA LYS A 313 8.47 3.23 22.18
C LYS A 313 8.81 2.97 23.66
N GLY A 314 7.81 2.65 24.48
CA GLY A 314 7.89 2.42 25.91
C GLY A 314 6.50 2.52 26.54
N PRO A 315 6.39 2.45 27.87
CA PRO A 315 5.12 2.70 28.55
C PRO A 315 4.68 4.14 28.29
N ILE A 316 3.48 4.32 27.73
CA ILE A 316 2.88 5.65 27.53
C ILE A 316 1.66 5.76 28.44
N VAL A 317 1.50 6.91 29.11
CA VAL A 317 0.37 7.16 30.02
C VAL A 317 -0.65 8.10 29.40
N ASP A 318 -0.22 9.03 28.54
CA ASP A 318 -1.06 10.10 27.99
C ASP A 318 -0.79 10.36 26.49
N ASN A 319 -1.11 9.38 25.64
CA ASN A 319 -1.01 9.55 24.19
C ASN A 319 -2.37 9.95 23.58
N ILE A 320 -2.42 11.13 22.97
CA ILE A 320 -3.67 11.67 22.38
C ILE A 320 -4.21 10.82 21.22
N GLN A 321 -3.34 10.21 20.41
CA GLN A 321 -3.76 9.38 19.28
C GLN A 321 -4.39 8.07 19.77
N ILE A 322 -3.81 7.45 20.81
CA ILE A 322 -4.39 6.26 21.46
C ILE A 322 -5.73 6.60 22.12
N ALA A 323 -5.85 7.76 22.78
CA ALA A 323 -7.10 8.21 23.38
C ALA A 323 -8.19 8.44 22.32
N MET A 324 -7.84 9.07 21.19
CA MET A 324 -8.73 9.27 20.05
C MET A 324 -9.19 7.94 19.46
N LEU A 325 -8.25 7.02 19.20
CA LEU A 325 -8.56 5.66 18.74
C LEU A 325 -9.55 4.97 19.68
N ARG A 326 -9.30 4.97 21.00
CA ARG A 326 -10.23 4.39 21.98
C ARG A 326 -11.63 5.00 21.90
N GLY A 327 -11.72 6.32 21.72
CA GLY A 327 -12.98 7.02 21.52
C GLY A 327 -13.71 6.59 20.25
N ASP A 328 -12.99 6.48 19.13
CA ASP A 328 -13.55 6.03 17.86
C ASP A 328 -14.00 4.56 17.90
N LEU A 329 -13.22 3.68 18.53
CA LEU A 329 -13.57 2.28 18.73
C LEU A 329 -14.81 2.12 19.63
N ALA A 330 -14.89 2.89 20.72
CA ALA A 330 -16.04 2.88 21.63
C ALA A 330 -17.33 3.35 20.95
N GLY A 331 -17.21 4.17 19.90
CA GLY A 331 -18.32 4.60 19.06
C GLY A 331 -18.81 3.54 18.07
N THR A 332 -18.17 2.38 17.97
CA THR A 332 -18.50 1.32 17.00
C THR A 332 -19.22 0.14 17.68
N PRO A 333 -20.09 -0.61 16.97
CA PRO A 333 -20.84 -1.73 17.54
C PRO A 333 -19.99 -3.01 17.71
N LEU A 334 -18.66 -2.91 17.53
CA LEU A 334 -17.76 -4.04 17.47
C LEU A 334 -17.06 -4.24 18.83
N PRO A 335 -16.93 -5.49 19.31
CA PRO A 335 -16.30 -5.76 20.61
C PRO A 335 -14.77 -5.71 20.49
N TRP A 336 -14.19 -4.53 20.72
CA TRP A 336 -12.74 -4.32 20.65
C TRP A 336 -12.05 -4.58 21.98
N THR A 337 -10.93 -5.29 21.94
CA THR A 337 -9.89 -5.21 22.97
C THR A 337 -8.73 -4.39 22.42
N VAL A 338 -8.25 -3.41 23.19
CA VAL A 338 -7.09 -2.60 22.83
C VAL A 338 -6.00 -2.86 23.84
N GLN A 339 -4.86 -3.35 23.38
CA GLN A 339 -3.69 -3.63 24.20
C GLN A 339 -2.53 -2.73 23.77
N GLU A 340 -2.00 -1.95 24.71
CA GLU A 340 -0.73 -1.24 24.51
C GLU A 340 0.42 -2.20 24.84
N VAL A 341 1.36 -2.33 23.91
CA VAL A 341 2.55 -3.18 24.04
C VAL A 341 3.77 -2.26 24.05
N ALA A 342 4.28 -1.99 25.25
CA ALA A 342 5.47 -1.17 25.45
C ALA A 342 6.71 -1.89 24.94
N VAL A 343 7.35 -1.33 23.91
CA VAL A 343 8.54 -1.90 23.28
C VAL A 343 9.79 -1.18 23.79
N PRO A 344 10.62 -1.85 24.60
CA PRO A 344 11.79 -1.22 25.20
C PRO A 344 12.85 -0.90 24.13
N PRO A 345 13.63 0.19 24.29
CA PRO A 345 14.65 0.58 23.30
C PRO A 345 15.79 -0.44 23.20
N GLU A 346 16.13 -1.08 24.32
CA GLU A 346 17.11 -2.15 24.41
C GLU A 346 16.42 -3.44 24.84
N PRO A 347 16.99 -4.62 24.54
CA PRO A 347 16.48 -5.89 25.04
C PRO A 347 16.34 -5.81 26.55
N LEU A 348 15.15 -6.12 27.08
CA LEU A 348 15.01 -6.30 28.51
C LEU A 348 16.02 -7.37 28.93
N PRO A 349 16.83 -7.14 29.99
CA PRO A 349 17.63 -8.22 30.55
C PRO A 349 16.64 -9.36 30.80
N ILE A 350 16.89 -10.51 30.18
CA ILE A 350 16.07 -11.71 30.37
C ILE A 350 15.89 -11.80 31.88
N ALA A 351 14.66 -11.64 32.34
CA ALA A 351 14.36 -11.79 33.75
C ALA A 351 14.68 -13.26 34.06
N ILE A 352 15.93 -13.50 34.47
CA ILE A 352 16.27 -14.54 35.40
C ILE A 352 15.55 -14.09 36.67
N ASN A 353 14.22 -14.26 36.69
CA ASN A 353 13.52 -14.37 37.95
C ASN A 353 14.40 -15.32 38.75
N GLY A 354 14.98 -14.85 39.86
CA GLY A 354 16.08 -15.49 40.60
C GLY A 354 15.76 -16.87 41.19
N GLN A 355 14.82 -17.61 40.62
CA GLN A 355 14.93 -19.04 40.50
C GLN A 355 15.85 -19.34 39.31
N GLU A 356 17.09 -19.73 39.61
CA GLU A 356 17.77 -20.70 38.75
C GLU A 356 16.71 -21.72 38.32
N PRO A 357 16.57 -22.05 37.02
CA PRO A 357 15.71 -23.17 36.65
C PRO A 357 16.20 -24.33 37.50
N ALA A 358 15.33 -24.81 38.40
CA ALA A 358 15.62 -26.00 39.17
C ALA A 358 16.13 -27.04 38.15
N PRO A 359 17.23 -27.77 38.43
CA PRO A 359 17.88 -28.68 37.48
C PRO A 359 17.04 -29.96 37.27
N THR A 360 15.80 -29.76 36.84
CA THR A 360 14.83 -30.73 36.35
C THR A 360 14.18 -30.06 35.14
N SER A 361 14.87 -30.14 34.01
CA SER A 361 14.40 -29.60 32.73
C SER A 361 12.96 -30.09 32.46
N PRO A 362 11.91 -29.24 32.47
CA PRO A 362 10.71 -29.60 31.74
C PRO A 362 11.15 -29.80 30.29
N GLN A 363 10.81 -30.95 29.70
CA GLN A 363 11.14 -31.22 28.29
C GLN A 363 10.61 -30.04 27.47
N ALA A 364 11.49 -29.39 26.71
CA ALA A 364 11.13 -28.26 25.87
C ALA A 364 10.00 -28.69 24.93
N ARG A 365 8.95 -27.87 24.83
CA ARG A 365 7.75 -28.23 24.06
C ARG A 365 8.07 -28.11 22.57
N PRO A 366 7.86 -29.15 21.76
CA PRO A 366 8.17 -29.08 20.34
C PRO A 366 7.24 -28.10 19.61
N ALA A 367 7.80 -27.27 18.74
CA ALA A 367 7.08 -26.37 17.84
C ALA A 367 7.62 -26.49 16.41
N LEU A 368 6.73 -26.45 15.42
CA LEU A 368 7.10 -26.39 14.00
C LEU A 368 6.92 -24.97 13.47
N LEU A 369 7.98 -24.42 12.88
CA LEU A 369 7.97 -23.11 12.22
C LEU A 369 8.12 -23.28 10.71
N VAL A 370 7.03 -22.98 9.99
CA VAL A 370 6.88 -23.16 8.55
C VAL A 370 6.96 -21.82 7.83
N PHE A 371 7.82 -21.67 6.83
CA PHE A 371 8.00 -20.40 6.11
C PHE A 371 8.69 -20.58 4.74
N PRO A 372 8.39 -19.72 3.75
CA PRO A 372 9.11 -19.73 2.47
C PRO A 372 10.51 -19.11 2.60
N PHE A 373 11.42 -19.52 1.72
CA PHE A 373 12.78 -19.01 1.62
C PHE A 373 12.78 -17.69 0.85
N ASP A 374 12.36 -16.62 1.52
CA ASP A 374 12.44 -15.26 1.02
C ASP A 374 12.97 -14.31 2.12
N PRO A 375 13.54 -13.14 1.75
CA PRO A 375 14.19 -12.25 2.71
C PRO A 375 13.28 -11.82 3.85
N HIS A 376 11.99 -11.64 3.56
CA HIS A 376 11.02 -11.20 4.56
C HIS A 376 10.70 -12.33 5.52
N SER A 377 10.32 -13.49 4.98
CA SER A 377 9.97 -14.67 5.77
C SER A 377 11.12 -15.15 6.65
N LEU A 378 12.37 -15.05 6.19
CA LEU A 378 13.55 -15.36 7.00
C LEU A 378 13.67 -14.46 8.23
N VAL A 379 13.38 -13.16 8.08
CA VAL A 379 13.35 -12.23 9.23
C VAL A 379 12.20 -12.57 10.17
N MET A 380 10.99 -12.76 9.64
CA MET A 380 9.82 -13.11 10.48
C MET A 380 10.00 -14.45 11.19
N ALA A 381 10.66 -15.42 10.55
CA ALA A 381 11.00 -16.71 11.12
C ALA A 381 12.05 -16.55 12.23
N ALA A 382 13.10 -15.77 12.02
CA ALA A 382 14.12 -15.49 13.03
C ALA A 382 13.50 -14.83 14.29
N LEU A 383 12.64 -13.84 14.11
CA LEU A 383 11.93 -13.20 15.22
C LEU A 383 11.00 -14.20 15.92
N SER A 384 10.18 -14.93 15.17
CA SER A 384 9.24 -15.91 15.73
C SER A 384 9.95 -17.04 16.48
N ARG A 385 11.09 -17.52 15.96
CA ARG A 385 11.91 -18.56 16.60
C ARG A 385 12.47 -18.06 17.93
N LYS A 386 13.03 -16.85 17.96
CA LYS A 386 13.53 -16.22 19.19
C LYS A 386 12.43 -16.14 20.26
N HIS A 387 11.22 -15.73 19.88
CA HIS A 387 10.09 -15.66 20.81
C HIS A 387 9.60 -17.04 21.27
N LEU A 388 9.53 -18.02 20.38
CA LEU A 388 9.19 -19.40 20.72
C LEU A 388 10.20 -20.00 21.71
N GLN A 389 11.49 -19.83 21.46
CA GLN A 389 12.54 -20.30 22.36
C GLN A 389 12.45 -19.63 23.74
N ALA A 390 12.20 -18.31 23.78
CA ALA A 390 11.96 -17.58 25.03
C ALA A 390 10.71 -18.09 25.78
N ALA A 391 9.70 -18.59 25.06
CA ALA A 391 8.50 -19.23 25.61
C ALA A 391 8.68 -20.73 25.94
N GLY A 392 9.91 -21.25 25.88
CA GLY A 392 10.27 -22.61 26.27
C GLY A 392 9.98 -23.69 25.22
N TYR A 393 9.91 -23.32 23.95
CA TYR A 393 9.73 -24.26 22.85
C TYR A 393 11.08 -24.72 22.25
N ALA A 394 11.14 -25.99 21.86
CA ALA A 394 12.14 -26.50 20.93
C ALA A 394 11.60 -26.33 19.51
N VAL A 395 12.25 -25.50 18.70
CA VAL A 395 11.74 -25.09 17.38
C VAL A 395 12.39 -25.91 16.28
N GLU A 396 11.57 -26.62 15.53
CA GLU A 396 11.92 -27.25 14.26
C GLU A 396 11.54 -26.33 13.09
N LEU A 397 12.38 -26.30 12.06
CA LEU A 397 12.18 -25.46 10.88
C LEU A 397 11.69 -26.29 9.69
N LEU A 398 10.64 -25.83 9.02
CA LEU A 398 10.23 -26.28 7.70
C LEU A 398 10.32 -25.10 6.74
N CYS A 399 11.46 -24.99 6.06
CA CYS A 399 11.71 -23.97 5.07
C CYS A 399 11.53 -24.53 3.66
N TYR A 400 10.89 -23.80 2.76
CA TYR A 400 10.60 -24.25 1.39
C TYR A 400 10.90 -23.15 0.37
N PRO A 401 11.12 -23.44 -0.93
CA PRO A 401 11.46 -22.40 -1.90
C PRO A 401 10.29 -21.43 -2.13
N ASP A 402 10.59 -20.14 -2.30
CA ASP A 402 9.59 -19.13 -2.66
C ASP A 402 9.23 -19.23 -4.16
N THR A 403 8.39 -20.21 -4.52
CA THR A 403 7.83 -20.38 -5.87
C THR A 403 6.31 -20.37 -5.86
N LEU A 404 5.70 -20.33 -7.05
CA LEU A 404 4.25 -20.25 -7.22
C LEU A 404 3.55 -21.56 -6.89
N GLU A 405 4.23 -22.67 -7.13
CA GLU A 405 3.74 -24.03 -6.90
C GLU A 405 3.95 -24.48 -5.46
N ALA A 406 4.89 -23.85 -4.75
CA ALA A 406 5.30 -24.27 -3.41
C ALA A 406 4.16 -24.31 -2.38
N PRO A 407 3.17 -23.40 -2.35
CA PRO A 407 2.03 -23.51 -1.43
C PRO A 407 1.19 -24.77 -1.65
N SER A 408 0.99 -25.19 -2.91
CA SER A 408 0.24 -26.41 -3.21
C SER A 408 0.96 -27.64 -2.69
N TRP A 409 2.24 -27.76 -3.02
CA TRP A 409 3.10 -28.83 -2.52
C TRP A 409 3.16 -28.84 -0.98
N LEU A 410 3.31 -27.67 -0.35
CA LEU A 410 3.37 -27.54 1.10
C LEU A 410 2.11 -28.10 1.77
N TRP A 411 0.92 -27.69 1.34
CA TRP A 411 -0.32 -28.07 2.02
C TRP A 411 -0.84 -29.46 1.64
N GLN A 412 -0.64 -29.88 0.38
CA GLN A 412 -1.18 -31.15 -0.12
C GLN A 412 -0.27 -32.34 0.14
N GLU A 413 1.05 -32.11 0.19
CA GLU A 413 2.04 -33.18 0.36
C GLU A 413 2.69 -33.05 1.74
N MET A 414 3.43 -31.96 1.99
CA MET A 414 4.29 -31.89 3.18
C MET A 414 3.52 -31.82 4.50
N LEU A 415 2.68 -30.81 4.68
CA LEU A 415 1.90 -30.61 5.91
C LEU A 415 0.79 -31.65 6.07
N ALA A 416 0.36 -32.27 4.96
CA ALA A 416 -0.55 -33.41 5.01
C ALA A 416 0.10 -34.63 5.69
N GLU A 417 1.40 -34.82 5.53
CA GLU A 417 2.17 -35.94 6.13
C GLU A 417 2.76 -35.64 7.52
N VAL A 418 2.84 -34.36 7.92
CA VAL A 418 3.28 -33.98 9.27
C VAL A 418 2.40 -34.65 10.31
N GLU A 419 3.03 -35.45 11.19
CA GLU A 419 2.39 -36.07 12.35
C GLU A 419 2.21 -35.03 13.47
N PRO A 420 0.98 -34.50 13.66
CA PRO A 420 0.76 -33.35 14.53
C PRO A 420 0.94 -33.67 16.02
N THR A 421 0.90 -34.95 16.42
CA THR A 421 1.16 -35.37 17.81
C THR A 421 2.60 -35.13 18.26
N ASN A 422 3.52 -34.90 17.32
CA ASN A 422 4.91 -34.54 17.61
C ASN A 422 5.08 -33.08 18.05
N TYR A 423 4.06 -32.24 17.90
CA TYR A 423 4.15 -30.80 18.13
C TYR A 423 3.09 -30.33 19.13
N SER A 424 3.41 -29.24 19.81
CA SER A 424 2.47 -28.51 20.67
C SER A 424 2.01 -27.19 20.05
N GLN A 425 2.76 -26.72 19.06
CA GLN A 425 2.54 -25.47 18.33
C GLN A 425 2.99 -25.63 16.88
N ILE A 426 2.18 -25.19 15.93
CA ILE A 426 2.58 -24.99 14.53
C ILE A 426 2.38 -23.52 14.18
N ILE A 427 3.38 -22.93 13.55
CA ILE A 427 3.34 -21.56 13.05
C ILE A 427 3.59 -21.61 11.55
N VAL A 428 2.70 -21.02 10.76
CA VAL A 428 2.91 -20.84 9.31
C VAL A 428 3.01 -19.35 9.02
N LEU A 429 4.17 -18.94 8.53
CA LEU A 429 4.47 -17.57 8.13
C LEU A 429 4.34 -17.41 6.63
N ASN A 430 3.79 -16.26 6.21
CA ASN A 430 3.78 -15.84 4.81
C ASN A 430 3.17 -16.86 3.85
N ASP A 431 2.16 -17.59 4.32
CA ASP A 431 1.43 -18.57 3.52
C ASP A 431 0.81 -17.89 2.29
N ARG A 432 0.79 -18.54 1.12
CA ARG A 432 0.26 -17.98 -0.14
C ARG A 432 -0.76 -18.91 -0.81
N PRO A 433 -1.84 -19.31 -0.13
CA PRO A 433 -2.80 -20.21 -0.72
C PRO A 433 -3.51 -19.58 -1.93
N THR A 434 -3.71 -20.42 -2.94
CA THR A 434 -4.60 -20.16 -4.05
C THR A 434 -5.94 -20.86 -3.77
N PRO A 435 -7.07 -20.42 -4.37
CA PRO A 435 -8.36 -21.10 -4.21
C PRO A 435 -8.32 -22.62 -4.50
N ALA A 436 -7.34 -23.07 -5.29
CA ALA A 436 -7.14 -24.48 -5.60
C ALA A 436 -6.73 -25.32 -4.37
N ILE A 437 -6.17 -24.71 -3.33
CA ILE A 437 -5.63 -25.43 -2.16
C ILE A 437 -6.40 -25.15 -0.87
N ASP A 438 -7.37 -24.24 -0.89
CA ASP A 438 -8.20 -23.84 0.26
C ASP A 438 -8.78 -25.06 1.00
N THR A 439 -9.39 -25.98 0.26
CA THR A 439 -10.00 -27.20 0.84
C THR A 439 -8.98 -28.09 1.51
N ALA A 440 -7.84 -28.34 0.86
CA ALA A 440 -6.78 -29.20 1.39
C ALA A 440 -6.17 -28.60 2.67
N ARG A 441 -5.87 -27.29 2.63
CA ARG A 441 -5.36 -26.52 3.76
C ARG A 441 -6.31 -26.57 4.96
N LEU A 442 -7.59 -26.23 4.76
CA LEU A 442 -8.58 -26.25 5.84
C LEU A 442 -8.75 -27.65 6.43
N THR A 443 -8.68 -28.70 5.60
CA THR A 443 -8.76 -30.10 6.06
C THR A 443 -7.56 -30.47 6.94
N VAL A 444 -6.35 -30.08 6.55
CA VAL A 444 -5.13 -30.30 7.34
C VAL A 444 -5.21 -29.57 8.68
N ILE A 445 -5.62 -28.31 8.67
CA ILE A 445 -5.78 -27.49 9.88
C ILE A 445 -6.86 -28.06 10.80
N GLU A 446 -8.01 -28.43 10.27
CA GLU A 446 -9.11 -29.02 11.05
C GLU A 446 -8.64 -30.32 11.72
N ARG A 447 -7.92 -31.18 11.00
CA ARG A 447 -7.30 -32.39 11.57
C ARG A 447 -6.39 -32.06 12.74
N TRP A 448 -5.52 -31.06 12.59
CA TRP A 448 -4.61 -30.62 13.66
C TRP A 448 -5.36 -30.06 14.87
N ARG A 449 -6.36 -29.21 14.64
CA ARG A 449 -7.17 -28.61 15.71
C ARG A 449 -8.01 -29.63 16.46
N ASN A 450 -8.53 -30.66 15.77
CA ASN A 450 -9.31 -31.74 16.38
C ASN A 450 -8.51 -32.58 17.40
N ILE A 451 -7.17 -32.60 17.31
CA ILE A 451 -6.33 -33.26 18.30
C ILE A 451 -5.74 -32.31 19.36
N GLY A 452 -6.18 -31.03 19.37
CA GLY A 452 -5.77 -30.02 20.34
C GLY A 452 -4.47 -29.28 20.03
N LEU A 453 -3.92 -29.41 18.81
CA LEU A 453 -2.70 -28.71 18.41
C LEU A 453 -2.95 -27.21 18.25
N ASN A 454 -2.09 -26.35 18.81
CA ASN A 454 -2.16 -24.91 18.57
C ASN A 454 -1.59 -24.55 17.20
N VAL A 455 -2.36 -23.79 16.43
CA VAL A 455 -1.99 -23.37 15.07
C VAL A 455 -2.08 -21.86 14.99
N SER A 456 -1.00 -21.23 14.54
CA SER A 456 -0.92 -19.79 14.30
C SER A 456 -0.57 -19.54 12.84
N LEU A 457 -1.33 -18.66 12.18
CA LEU A 457 -1.09 -18.24 10.80
C LEU A 457 -0.79 -16.75 10.78
N LEU A 458 0.37 -16.38 10.25
CA LEU A 458 0.81 -14.99 10.19
C LEU A 458 1.00 -14.62 8.74
N ASN A 459 0.18 -13.69 8.25
CA ASN A 459 0.04 -13.49 6.82
C ASN A 459 -0.18 -12.03 6.45
N ARG A 460 0.60 -11.57 5.47
CA ARG A 460 0.51 -10.24 4.87
C ARG A 460 -0.31 -10.18 3.58
N HIS A 461 -0.53 -11.31 2.92
CA HIS A 461 -1.11 -11.33 1.59
C HIS A 461 -2.64 -11.26 1.65
N GLU A 462 -3.21 -10.19 1.10
CA GLU A 462 -4.67 -9.92 1.07
C GLU A 462 -5.48 -11.11 0.53
N ALA A 463 -4.93 -11.80 -0.46
CA ALA A 463 -5.46 -13.04 -1.05
C ALA A 463 -5.96 -14.06 -0.02
N ASN A 464 -5.31 -14.11 1.14
CA ASN A 464 -5.52 -15.15 2.13
C ASN A 464 -6.55 -14.78 3.19
N TRP A 465 -6.95 -13.51 3.21
CA TRP A 465 -7.90 -13.02 4.20
C TRP A 465 -9.32 -13.53 3.93
N SER A 466 -9.63 -14.00 2.72
CA SER A 466 -10.93 -14.63 2.42
C SER A 466 -11.24 -15.87 3.24
N GLN A 467 -10.21 -16.61 3.69
CA GLN A 467 -10.37 -17.79 4.53
C GLN A 467 -10.39 -17.48 6.03
N LEU A 468 -10.18 -16.22 6.41
CA LEU A 468 -10.06 -15.83 7.81
C LEU A 468 -11.27 -16.27 8.66
N PRO A 469 -12.54 -16.12 8.23
CA PRO A 469 -13.68 -16.60 9.01
C PRO A 469 -13.65 -18.11 9.27
N ASP A 470 -13.20 -18.91 8.31
CA ASP A 470 -13.11 -20.36 8.44
C ASP A 470 -11.96 -20.76 9.36
N LEU A 471 -10.80 -20.11 9.23
CA LEU A 471 -9.65 -20.29 10.12
C LEU A 471 -9.98 -19.97 11.58
N LEU A 472 -10.64 -18.83 11.83
CA LEU A 472 -11.06 -18.44 13.18
C LEU A 472 -12.09 -19.41 13.75
N ARG A 473 -12.98 -19.98 12.91
CA ARG A 473 -13.94 -21.01 13.34
C ARG A 473 -13.26 -22.31 13.78
N LEU A 474 -12.13 -22.66 13.16
CA LEU A 474 -11.27 -23.77 13.58
C LEU A 474 -10.44 -23.44 14.84
N GLY A 475 -10.54 -22.22 15.37
CA GLY A 475 -9.79 -21.76 16.53
C GLY A 475 -8.31 -21.53 16.24
N VAL A 476 -7.98 -21.20 14.99
CA VAL A 476 -6.62 -20.80 14.58
C VAL A 476 -6.36 -19.37 15.07
N GLU A 477 -5.16 -19.15 15.61
CA GLU A 477 -4.66 -17.81 15.89
C GLU A 477 -4.21 -17.16 14.58
N VAL A 478 -4.69 -15.95 14.28
CA VAL A 478 -4.27 -15.22 13.09
C VAL A 478 -3.76 -13.84 13.47
N ILE A 479 -2.53 -13.52 13.09
CA ILE A 479 -1.97 -12.18 13.27
C ILE A 479 -1.98 -11.47 11.91
N LEU A 480 -2.69 -10.35 11.85
CA LEU A 480 -2.73 -9.44 10.70
C LEU A 480 -2.05 -8.13 11.08
N GLY A 481 -1.32 -7.52 10.16
CA GLY A 481 -0.67 -6.24 10.39
C GLY A 481 0.00 -5.74 9.12
N GLY A 482 0.65 -4.58 9.19
CA GLY A 482 1.58 -4.17 8.14
C GLY A 482 2.77 -5.13 8.05
N ASP A 483 3.50 -5.09 6.93
CA ASP A 483 4.55 -6.08 6.63
C ASP A 483 5.66 -6.17 7.68
N TRP A 484 5.78 -5.21 8.59
CA TRP A 484 6.87 -5.15 9.55
C TRP A 484 6.54 -5.68 10.95
N ALA A 485 5.30 -6.11 11.22
CA ALA A 485 4.83 -6.47 12.57
C ALA A 485 4.16 -7.87 12.70
N TYR A 486 4.29 -8.75 11.69
CA TYR A 486 3.63 -10.07 11.66
C TYR A 486 4.55 -11.25 12.05
N PHE A 487 5.19 -11.18 13.21
CA PHE A 487 5.90 -12.32 13.81
C PHE A 487 5.17 -12.83 15.06
N TRP A 488 5.46 -14.08 15.44
CA TRP A 488 4.83 -14.70 16.60
C TRP A 488 5.43 -14.20 17.91
N GLY A 489 4.58 -13.95 18.90
CA GLY A 489 4.98 -13.36 20.19
C GLY A 489 4.92 -11.83 20.19
N GLU A 490 5.28 -11.24 21.33
CA GLU A 490 5.36 -9.79 21.52
C GLU A 490 6.80 -9.30 21.27
N PRO A 491 6.99 -8.12 20.63
CA PRO A 491 8.32 -7.56 20.41
C PRO A 491 9.10 -7.42 21.72
N THR A 492 10.31 -7.96 21.77
CA THR A 492 11.17 -7.89 22.97
C THR A 492 11.86 -6.55 23.12
N ASP A 493 12.06 -5.85 22.00
CA ASP A 493 12.81 -4.60 21.90
C ASP A 493 12.55 -3.92 20.55
N GLN A 494 12.97 -2.65 20.44
CA GLN A 494 12.85 -1.88 19.20
C GLN A 494 13.72 -2.45 18.07
N THR A 495 14.73 -3.25 18.40
CA THR A 495 15.57 -3.95 17.43
C THR A 495 14.77 -5.02 16.66
N ALA A 496 13.87 -5.75 17.32
CA ALA A 496 12.95 -6.68 16.66
C ALA A 496 12.08 -5.97 15.61
N LEU A 497 11.57 -4.78 15.95
CA LEU A 497 10.76 -3.98 15.02
C LEU A 497 11.59 -3.35 13.91
N MET A 498 12.85 -3.00 14.16
CA MET A 498 13.78 -2.58 13.13
C MET A 498 14.02 -3.69 12.11
N TRP A 499 14.23 -4.93 12.56
CA TRP A 499 14.30 -6.08 11.66
C TRP A 499 13.02 -6.27 10.86
N GLY A 500 11.86 -6.17 11.51
CA GLY A 500 10.59 -6.22 10.79
C GLY A 500 10.46 -5.13 9.73
N ARG A 501 10.95 -3.93 10.01
CA ARG A 501 11.00 -2.82 9.04
C ARG A 501 11.97 -3.09 7.90
N VAL A 502 13.15 -3.67 8.17
CA VAL A 502 14.08 -4.17 7.13
C VAL A 502 13.39 -5.20 6.24
N ALA A 503 12.64 -6.14 6.82
CA ALA A 503 11.87 -7.14 6.08
C ALA A 503 10.85 -6.47 5.12
N ALA A 504 10.07 -5.52 5.64
CA ALA A 504 9.09 -4.77 4.83
C ALA A 504 9.76 -3.99 3.68
N PHE A 505 10.95 -3.42 3.90
CA PHE A 505 11.72 -2.79 2.82
C PHE A 505 12.29 -3.78 1.80
N CYS A 506 12.69 -4.98 2.22
CA CYS A 506 13.10 -6.03 1.28
C CYS A 506 12.00 -6.41 0.30
N THR A 507 10.72 -6.22 0.66
CA THR A 507 9.55 -6.50 -0.19
C THR A 507 8.84 -5.26 -0.70
N ARG A 508 9.44 -4.07 -0.52
CA ARG A 508 8.93 -2.79 -1.02
C ARG A 508 7.49 -2.52 -0.59
N ASP A 509 7.19 -2.79 0.69
CA ASP A 509 5.88 -2.53 1.28
C ASP A 509 5.46 -1.06 1.01
N PRO A 510 4.37 -0.82 0.24
CA PRO A 510 3.87 0.53 -0.01
C PRO A 510 3.50 1.26 1.30
N GLY A 511 3.14 0.52 2.35
CA GLY A 511 2.89 1.06 3.67
C GLY A 511 4.11 1.75 4.30
N GLN A 512 5.32 1.51 3.78
CA GLN A 512 6.57 2.15 4.24
C GLN A 512 7.04 3.29 3.33
N ALA A 513 6.33 3.64 2.25
CA ALA A 513 6.79 4.58 1.23
C ALA A 513 7.17 5.98 1.77
N THR A 514 6.47 6.43 2.81
CA THR A 514 6.68 7.73 3.48
C THR A 514 7.82 7.73 4.49
N THR A 515 8.37 6.56 4.83
CA THR A 515 9.40 6.46 5.88
C THR A 515 10.81 6.64 5.29
N GLU A 516 11.65 7.45 5.94
CA GLU A 516 13.04 7.63 5.52
C GLU A 516 13.89 6.40 5.81
N ILE A 517 14.52 5.83 4.78
CA ILE A 517 15.51 4.76 4.94
C ILE A 517 16.87 5.41 5.17
N ILE A 518 17.45 5.20 6.35
CA ILE A 518 18.80 5.69 6.64
C ILE A 518 19.86 4.84 5.95
N ALA A 519 21.06 5.40 5.73
CA ALA A 519 22.14 4.72 4.99
C ALA A 519 22.51 3.35 5.59
N ALA A 520 22.47 3.21 6.93
CA ALA A 520 22.75 1.96 7.62
C ALA A 520 21.68 0.89 7.33
N GLU A 521 20.39 1.22 7.42
CA GLU A 521 19.28 0.32 7.08
C GLU A 521 19.38 -0.11 5.60
N HIS A 522 19.68 0.84 4.70
CA HIS A 522 19.87 0.53 3.29
C HIS A 522 21.01 -0.46 3.04
N ALA A 523 22.13 -0.33 3.77
CA ALA A 523 23.23 -1.29 3.70
C ALA A 523 22.82 -2.66 4.26
N ILE A 524 22.10 -2.72 5.38
CA ILE A 524 21.58 -3.98 5.94
C ILE A 524 20.65 -4.67 4.93
N ILE A 525 19.71 -3.94 4.32
CA ILE A 525 18.78 -4.47 3.31
C ILE A 525 19.56 -5.10 2.15
N LYS A 526 20.53 -4.38 1.56
CA LYS A 526 21.37 -4.88 0.47
C LYS A 526 22.17 -6.11 0.87
N GLY A 527 22.73 -6.10 2.07
CA GLY A 527 23.47 -7.24 2.64
C GLY A 527 22.63 -8.48 2.84
N LEU A 528 21.44 -8.32 3.42
CA LEU A 528 20.48 -9.39 3.62
C LEU A 528 20.03 -9.97 2.29
N LEU A 529 19.60 -9.12 1.35
CA LEU A 529 19.20 -9.56 0.01
C LEU A 529 20.32 -10.31 -0.70
N LYS A 530 21.56 -9.81 -0.65
CA LYS A 530 22.71 -10.53 -1.21
C LYS A 530 22.82 -11.93 -0.62
N ARG A 531 22.78 -12.07 0.70
CA ARG A 531 22.95 -13.38 1.35
C ARG A 531 21.83 -14.35 1.02
N VAL A 532 20.59 -13.86 0.95
CA VAL A 532 19.44 -14.68 0.55
C VAL A 532 19.61 -15.12 -0.90
N TYR A 533 19.95 -14.21 -1.80
CA TYR A 533 20.12 -14.51 -3.21
C TYR A 533 21.31 -15.44 -3.50
N ASP A 534 22.45 -15.23 -2.82
CA ASP A 534 23.60 -16.14 -2.90
C ASP A 534 23.15 -17.56 -2.50
N ALA A 535 22.45 -17.71 -1.37
CA ALA A 535 21.96 -19.00 -0.89
C ALA A 535 20.90 -19.62 -1.82
N THR A 536 20.00 -18.83 -2.41
CA THR A 536 19.03 -19.33 -3.39
C THR A 536 19.73 -19.92 -4.62
N THR A 537 20.88 -19.38 -5.04
CA THR A 537 21.64 -19.93 -6.17
C THR A 537 22.37 -21.24 -5.88
N GLU A 538 22.57 -21.59 -4.61
CA GLU A 538 23.16 -22.88 -4.23
C GLU A 538 22.17 -24.03 -4.49
N SER A 539 20.86 -23.75 -4.48
CA SER A 539 19.73 -24.68 -4.64
C SER A 539 19.72 -25.87 -3.68
N ALA A 540 18.57 -26.16 -3.09
CA ALA A 540 18.38 -27.35 -2.25
C ALA A 540 17.35 -28.28 -2.90
N ASP A 541 17.69 -29.57 -2.95
CA ASP A 541 16.82 -30.61 -3.53
C ASP A 541 15.70 -31.05 -2.56
N ASP A 542 15.83 -30.74 -1.27
CA ASP A 542 14.89 -31.13 -0.23
C ASP A 542 14.71 -30.06 0.88
N LEU A 543 13.76 -30.32 1.79
CA LEU A 543 13.46 -29.44 2.93
C LEU A 543 14.63 -29.28 3.90
N ILE A 544 15.42 -30.33 4.09
CA ILE A 544 16.58 -30.31 5.01
C ILE A 544 17.62 -29.33 4.47
N GLY A 545 17.86 -29.33 3.16
CA GLY A 545 18.72 -28.38 2.48
C GLY A 545 18.21 -26.95 2.59
N TRP A 546 16.92 -26.70 2.38
CA TRP A 546 16.35 -25.34 2.53
C TRP A 546 16.46 -24.82 3.96
N ALA A 547 16.17 -25.66 4.97
CA ALA A 547 16.37 -25.29 6.37
C ALA A 547 17.86 -25.03 6.69
N ALA A 548 18.77 -25.84 6.14
CA ALA A 548 20.22 -25.66 6.32
C ALA A 548 20.76 -24.37 5.67
N LEU A 549 20.14 -23.90 4.58
CA LEU A 549 20.45 -22.60 3.97
C LEU A 549 19.87 -21.43 4.79
N ALA A 550 18.71 -21.63 5.43
CA ALA A 550 18.04 -20.59 6.21
C ALA A 550 18.72 -20.34 7.56
N GLU A 551 19.14 -21.43 8.22
CA GLU A 551 19.68 -21.44 9.59
C GLU A 551 20.81 -20.40 9.83
N PRO A 552 21.84 -20.27 8.97
CA PRO A 552 22.92 -19.32 9.19
C PRO A 552 22.45 -17.87 9.04
N ILE A 553 21.48 -17.59 8.18
CA ILE A 553 20.93 -16.24 7.97
C ILE A 553 20.07 -15.86 9.18
N MET A 554 19.17 -16.74 9.60
CA MET A 554 18.30 -16.54 10.76
C MET A 554 19.10 -16.34 12.04
N SER A 555 20.13 -17.15 12.27
CA SER A 555 21.01 -17.04 13.44
C SER A 555 21.70 -15.67 13.53
N ARG A 556 22.08 -15.07 12.38
CA ARG A 556 22.67 -13.72 12.34
C ARG A 556 21.66 -12.62 12.64
N ILE A 557 20.42 -12.78 12.16
CA ILE A 557 19.31 -11.87 12.46
C ILE A 557 19.01 -11.89 13.96
N GLU A 558 18.89 -13.08 14.55
CA GLU A 558 18.63 -13.26 16.00
C GLU A 558 19.72 -12.68 16.89
N ALA A 559 20.97 -12.83 16.46
CA ALA A 559 22.14 -12.25 17.11
C ALA A 559 22.29 -10.73 16.87
N ASN A 560 21.39 -10.12 16.08
CA ASN A 560 21.46 -8.70 15.68
C ASN A 560 22.79 -8.32 15.02
N ASP A 561 23.35 -9.21 14.20
CA ASP A 561 24.64 -9.02 13.54
C ASP A 561 24.51 -8.12 12.30
N TYR A 562 24.20 -6.84 12.52
CA TYR A 562 24.07 -5.86 11.44
C TYR A 562 25.36 -5.69 10.65
N ARG A 563 26.49 -5.79 11.35
CA ARG A 563 27.80 -5.62 10.74
C ARG A 563 28.05 -6.68 9.67
N TYR A 564 27.71 -7.94 9.96
CA TYR A 564 27.79 -9.00 8.96
C TYR A 564 27.04 -8.62 7.67
N PHE A 565 25.78 -8.20 7.76
CA PHE A 565 25.00 -7.82 6.57
C PHE A 565 25.57 -6.57 5.88
N ILE A 566 25.94 -5.53 6.63
CA ILE A 566 26.58 -4.33 6.06
C ILE A 566 27.84 -4.71 5.27
N ASP A 567 28.66 -5.62 5.80
CA ASP A 567 29.89 -6.07 5.13
C ASP A 567 29.60 -6.85 3.82
N GLN A 568 28.41 -7.46 3.69
CA GLN A 568 27.96 -8.09 2.44
C GLN A 568 27.41 -7.07 1.41
N ALA A 569 27.02 -5.87 1.84
CA ALA A 569 26.27 -4.93 0.99
C ALA A 569 27.05 -4.43 -0.23
N ALA A 570 28.39 -4.36 -0.14
CA ALA A 570 29.25 -3.69 -1.11
C ALA A 570 29.09 -4.22 -2.54
N ASN A 571 28.83 -5.53 -2.69
CA ASN A 571 28.74 -6.18 -4.00
C ASN A 571 27.30 -6.45 -4.45
N PHE A 572 26.28 -6.16 -3.63
CA PHE A 572 24.89 -6.46 -3.99
C PHE A 572 24.49 -5.84 -5.33
N VAL A 573 24.83 -4.58 -5.54
CA VAL A 573 24.48 -3.89 -6.79
C VAL A 573 25.21 -4.52 -7.96
N ALA A 574 26.50 -4.81 -7.83
CA ALA A 574 27.29 -5.45 -8.88
C ALA A 574 26.74 -6.84 -9.25
N ASP A 575 26.35 -7.63 -8.25
CA ASP A 575 25.97 -9.04 -8.43
C ASP A 575 24.52 -9.19 -8.90
N TYR A 576 23.60 -8.36 -8.40
CA TYR A 576 22.15 -8.60 -8.53
C TYR A 576 21.34 -7.42 -9.07
N ALA A 577 21.77 -6.17 -8.85
CA ALA A 577 21.02 -4.99 -9.28
C ALA A 577 21.66 -4.26 -10.48
N THR A 578 22.72 -4.82 -11.05
CA THR A 578 23.35 -4.30 -12.27
C THR A 578 22.58 -4.80 -13.48
N ILE A 579 22.18 -3.86 -14.31
CA ILE A 579 21.37 -4.12 -15.49
C ILE A 579 22.29 -4.63 -16.60
N THR A 580 21.96 -5.78 -17.16
CA THR A 580 22.69 -6.36 -18.30
C THR A 580 22.43 -5.60 -19.62
N HIS A 581 21.23 -5.03 -19.76
CA HIS A 581 20.80 -4.31 -20.96
C HIS A 581 20.04 -3.03 -20.59
N LEU A 582 20.56 -1.87 -21.01
CA LEU A 582 19.84 -0.61 -20.84
C LEU A 582 18.50 -0.69 -21.59
N GLY A 583 17.41 -0.73 -20.81
CA GLY A 583 16.06 -0.75 -21.36
C GLY A 583 15.77 0.49 -22.20
N GLN A 584 14.78 0.40 -23.08
CA GLN A 584 14.31 1.53 -23.87
C GLN A 584 13.34 2.37 -23.04
N VAL A 585 13.58 3.67 -22.95
CA VAL A 585 12.61 4.62 -22.39
C VAL A 585 11.50 4.87 -23.43
N VAL A 586 10.26 4.59 -23.06
CA VAL A 586 9.05 4.83 -23.85
C VAL A 586 8.09 5.69 -23.01
N GLY A 587 8.24 7.00 -23.13
CA GLY A 587 7.56 7.98 -22.29
C GLY A 587 7.97 7.83 -20.81
N ARG A 588 7.03 7.47 -19.94
CA ARG A 588 7.18 7.25 -18.50
C ARG A 588 7.59 5.82 -18.13
N VAL A 589 7.84 4.96 -19.12
CA VAL A 589 8.12 3.54 -18.90
C VAL A 589 9.50 3.16 -19.40
N LEU A 590 10.26 2.44 -18.59
CA LEU A 590 11.43 1.71 -19.02
C LEU A 590 11.05 0.30 -19.48
N ARG A 591 11.24 -0.01 -20.76
CA ARG A 591 10.95 -1.32 -21.35
C ARG A 591 12.22 -2.14 -21.55
N GLN A 592 12.28 -3.34 -20.98
CA GLN A 592 13.31 -4.34 -21.22
C GLN A 592 12.70 -5.56 -21.91
N THR A 593 13.25 -5.96 -23.06
CA THR A 593 12.77 -7.12 -23.83
C THR A 593 13.57 -8.39 -23.54
N GLN A 594 14.48 -8.32 -22.58
CA GLN A 594 15.36 -9.41 -22.17
C GLN A 594 15.40 -9.49 -20.65
N SER A 595 15.91 -10.61 -20.15
CA SER A 595 16.13 -10.82 -18.72
C SER A 595 17.00 -9.70 -18.12
N PRO A 596 16.53 -8.99 -17.07
CA PRO A 596 17.30 -7.94 -16.40
C PRO A 596 18.57 -8.44 -15.71
N GLY A 597 18.66 -9.74 -15.41
CA GLY A 597 19.78 -10.34 -14.68
C GLY A 597 19.76 -11.86 -14.72
N ARG A 598 20.49 -12.47 -13.76
CA ARG A 598 20.62 -13.94 -13.64
C ARG A 598 19.59 -14.59 -12.73
N LEU A 599 19.04 -13.83 -11.79
CA LEU A 599 18.15 -14.34 -10.74
C LEU A 599 16.80 -13.60 -10.81
N PRO A 600 15.68 -14.26 -11.18
CA PRO A 600 14.37 -13.62 -11.31
C PRO A 600 13.93 -12.83 -10.08
N GLN A 601 14.24 -13.33 -8.88
CA GLN A 601 13.92 -12.68 -7.61
C GLN A 601 14.61 -11.32 -7.46
N ALA A 602 15.75 -11.10 -8.12
CA ALA A 602 16.49 -9.84 -8.09
C ALA A 602 16.06 -8.83 -9.18
N TYR A 603 15.21 -9.23 -10.14
CA TYR A 603 14.84 -8.36 -11.27
C TYR A 603 14.15 -7.08 -10.80
N TYR A 604 13.32 -7.14 -9.75
CA TYR A 604 12.72 -5.97 -9.12
C TYR A 604 13.78 -4.90 -8.79
N TRP A 605 14.88 -5.31 -8.16
CA TRP A 605 15.96 -4.42 -7.75
C TRP A 605 16.73 -3.84 -8.93
N ALA A 606 16.99 -4.65 -9.97
CA ALA A 606 17.62 -4.18 -11.18
C ALA A 606 16.76 -3.13 -11.92
N LEU A 607 15.45 -3.40 -12.03
CA LEU A 607 14.51 -2.47 -12.67
C LEU A 607 14.38 -1.15 -11.91
N GLU A 608 14.32 -1.19 -10.58
CA GLU A 608 14.28 0.05 -9.78
C GLU A 608 15.58 0.84 -9.85
N GLN A 609 16.74 0.19 -9.78
CA GLN A 609 18.02 0.89 -10.00
C GLN A 609 18.03 1.55 -11.38
N THR A 610 17.40 0.93 -12.37
CA THR A 610 17.26 1.56 -13.68
C THR A 610 16.36 2.80 -13.61
N ILE A 611 15.19 2.71 -12.97
CA ILE A 611 14.29 3.87 -12.77
C ILE A 611 15.04 5.01 -12.08
N GLU A 612 15.76 4.73 -11.00
CA GLU A 612 16.55 5.73 -10.27
C GLU A 612 17.63 6.39 -11.14
N SER A 613 18.27 5.62 -12.03
CA SER A 613 19.28 6.14 -12.97
C SER A 613 18.74 7.13 -14.01
N GLN A 614 17.44 7.09 -14.28
CA GLN A 614 16.77 7.99 -15.24
C GLN A 614 16.29 9.30 -14.59
N GLY A 615 16.59 9.49 -13.31
CA GLY A 615 16.45 10.76 -12.61
C GLY A 615 15.11 10.97 -11.90
N ARG A 616 15.11 12.02 -11.06
CA ARG A 616 13.99 12.44 -10.23
C ARG A 616 13.52 13.83 -10.68
N MET A 617 12.23 14.11 -10.54
CA MET A 617 11.68 15.45 -10.72
C MET A 617 11.76 16.26 -9.42
N PRO A 618 12.13 17.56 -9.46
CA PRO A 618 12.17 18.41 -8.27
C PRO A 618 10.74 18.84 -7.87
N THR A 619 10.05 18.00 -7.11
CA THR A 619 8.70 18.27 -6.58
C THR A 619 8.55 17.85 -5.11
N ARG A 620 7.53 18.36 -4.40
CA ARG A 620 7.15 17.85 -3.07
C ARG A 620 6.67 16.39 -3.24
N GLY A 621 7.49 15.43 -2.78
CA GLY A 621 7.32 14.00 -3.05
C GLY A 621 8.36 13.49 -4.06
N ILE A 622 8.89 12.28 -3.86
CA ILE A 622 9.90 11.70 -4.76
C ILE A 622 9.20 11.27 -6.05
N CYS A 623 9.21 12.11 -7.07
CA CYS A 623 8.70 11.78 -8.40
C CYS A 623 9.85 11.36 -9.32
N PHE A 624 9.60 10.39 -10.18
CA PHE A 624 10.57 9.91 -11.18
C PHE A 624 10.13 10.29 -12.59
N ASN A 625 11.10 10.52 -13.48
CA ASN A 625 10.82 10.76 -14.91
C ASN A 625 10.18 9.53 -15.57
N VAL A 626 10.66 8.35 -15.18
CA VAL A 626 10.16 7.04 -15.63
C VAL A 626 9.82 6.19 -14.41
N PRO A 627 8.69 6.46 -13.74
CA PRO A 627 8.35 5.75 -12.51
C PRO A 627 7.97 4.29 -12.74
N TYR A 628 7.88 3.83 -13.99
CA TYR A 628 7.50 2.47 -14.35
C TYR A 628 8.62 1.73 -15.07
N ALA A 629 8.70 0.41 -14.85
CA ALA A 629 9.55 -0.47 -15.63
C ALA A 629 8.84 -1.78 -15.95
N VAL A 630 9.06 -2.30 -17.16
CA VAL A 630 8.48 -3.57 -17.65
C VAL A 630 9.61 -4.41 -18.24
N ALA A 631 9.72 -5.66 -17.82
CA ALA A 631 10.66 -6.63 -18.34
C ALA A 631 9.96 -7.91 -18.79
N THR A 632 10.44 -8.50 -19.88
CA THR A 632 9.98 -9.80 -20.36
C THR A 632 11.14 -10.75 -20.64
N TRP A 633 10.98 -12.03 -20.33
CA TRP A 633 11.96 -13.07 -20.68
C TRP A 633 11.26 -14.39 -21.01
N SER A 634 11.90 -15.22 -21.83
CA SER A 634 11.40 -16.55 -22.17
C SER A 634 11.60 -17.53 -21.02
N ASP A 635 10.58 -18.33 -20.72
CA ASP A 635 10.64 -19.47 -19.80
C ASP A 635 9.92 -20.68 -20.43
N GLY A 636 10.71 -21.56 -21.05
CA GLY A 636 10.19 -22.65 -21.87
C GLY A 636 9.40 -22.13 -23.08
N GLU A 637 8.15 -22.57 -23.20
CA GLU A 637 7.21 -22.11 -24.24
C GLU A 637 6.46 -20.82 -23.84
N ALA A 638 6.66 -20.33 -22.63
CA ALA A 638 6.01 -19.14 -22.10
C ALA A 638 6.94 -17.93 -22.10
N VAL A 639 6.34 -16.76 -21.92
CA VAL A 639 7.01 -15.50 -21.61
C VAL A 639 6.58 -15.07 -20.22
N GLU A 640 7.57 -14.86 -19.36
CA GLU A 640 7.38 -14.22 -18.07
C GLU A 640 7.44 -12.71 -18.26
N LEU A 641 6.48 -12.02 -17.66
CA LEU A 641 6.41 -10.57 -17.60
C LEU A 641 6.53 -10.13 -16.15
N LEU A 642 7.40 -9.16 -15.91
CA LEU A 642 7.49 -8.40 -14.67
C LEU A 642 7.25 -6.92 -14.97
N ALA A 643 6.25 -6.32 -14.34
CA ALA A 643 6.05 -4.87 -14.39
C ALA A 643 6.02 -4.27 -12.98
N ILE A 644 6.68 -3.13 -12.82
CA ILE A 644 6.80 -2.43 -11.54
C ILE A 644 6.51 -0.93 -11.72
N ASN A 645 6.07 -0.28 -10.65
CA ASN A 645 6.33 1.13 -10.43
C ASN A 645 7.29 1.30 -9.25
N HIS A 646 8.01 2.42 -9.23
CA HIS A 646 8.88 2.74 -8.11
C HIS A 646 8.02 2.92 -6.84
N TRP A 647 8.18 2.03 -5.86
CA TRP A 647 7.32 1.97 -4.67
C TRP A 647 7.30 3.23 -3.78
N ARG A 648 8.32 4.09 -3.89
CA ARG A 648 8.36 5.42 -3.21
C ARG A 648 7.78 6.56 -4.03
N ASP A 649 7.42 6.32 -5.29
CA ASP A 649 6.77 7.34 -6.10
C ASP A 649 5.27 7.34 -5.79
N GLU A 650 4.88 8.22 -4.88
CA GLU A 650 3.48 8.37 -4.47
C GLU A 650 2.58 8.96 -5.57
N ALA A 651 3.18 9.54 -6.62
CA ALA A 651 2.44 10.07 -7.77
C ALA A 651 2.27 9.01 -8.87
N ALA A 652 2.97 7.89 -8.80
CA ALA A 652 2.76 6.76 -9.71
C ALA A 652 1.45 6.07 -9.36
N ILE A 653 0.63 5.80 -10.38
CA ILE A 653 -0.53 4.93 -10.23
C ILE A 653 0.02 3.51 -10.02
N PRO A 654 -0.40 2.79 -8.97
CA PRO A 654 0.03 1.41 -8.76
C PRO A 654 -0.04 0.55 -10.03
N ILE A 655 1.06 -0.09 -10.41
CA ILE A 655 1.19 -0.83 -11.68
C ILE A 655 0.12 -1.93 -11.82
N ARG A 656 -0.30 -2.53 -10.69
CA ARG A 656 -1.38 -3.53 -10.66
C ARG A 656 -2.70 -3.00 -11.20
N LEU A 657 -2.95 -1.69 -11.10
CA LEU A 657 -4.14 -1.03 -11.63
C LEU A 657 -4.06 -0.71 -13.13
N LEU A 658 -2.87 -0.77 -13.68
CA LEU A 658 -2.63 -0.51 -15.10
C LEU A 658 -2.68 -1.80 -15.92
N TYR A 659 -2.74 -2.96 -15.26
CA TYR A 659 -2.78 -4.25 -15.94
C TYR A 659 -4.06 -4.47 -16.76
N PRO A 660 -3.95 -4.84 -18.05
CA PRO A 660 -5.09 -5.07 -18.93
C PRO A 660 -5.72 -6.44 -18.68
N THR A 661 -6.75 -6.46 -17.83
CA THR A 661 -7.41 -7.69 -17.35
C THR A 661 -8.07 -8.52 -18.44
N ASP A 662 -8.31 -7.94 -19.62
CA ASP A 662 -8.89 -8.59 -20.81
C ASP A 662 -7.86 -9.22 -21.75
N LEU A 663 -6.57 -8.98 -21.53
CA LEU A 663 -5.49 -9.42 -22.42
C LEU A 663 -4.67 -10.59 -21.90
N GLY A 664 -4.74 -10.88 -20.60
CA GLY A 664 -3.97 -11.95 -19.96
C GLY A 664 -4.62 -12.50 -18.69
N PRO A 665 -4.06 -13.58 -18.11
CA PRO A 665 -4.47 -14.07 -16.81
C PRO A 665 -4.21 -13.02 -15.72
N ALA A 666 -4.78 -13.23 -14.54
CA ALA A 666 -4.51 -12.36 -13.41
C ALA A 666 -3.03 -12.40 -13.03
N PRO A 667 -2.37 -11.25 -12.83
CA PRO A 667 -1.02 -11.21 -12.36
C PRO A 667 -0.95 -11.40 -10.84
N GLU A 668 0.16 -11.96 -10.41
CA GLU A 668 0.56 -12.07 -9.02
C GLU A 668 1.36 -10.84 -8.59
N GLY A 669 1.58 -10.69 -7.28
CA GLY A 669 2.34 -9.58 -6.71
C GLY A 669 1.46 -8.58 -5.94
N ASN A 670 1.98 -7.40 -5.67
CA ASN A 670 1.34 -6.35 -4.86
C ASN A 670 0.96 -5.13 -5.72
N GLU A 671 0.57 -4.02 -5.09
CA GLU A 671 0.24 -2.77 -5.77
C GLU A 671 1.36 -2.27 -6.71
N ASN A 672 2.61 -2.41 -6.30
CA ASN A 672 3.78 -1.81 -6.96
C ASN A 672 4.53 -2.75 -7.89
N ALA A 673 4.16 -4.02 -7.90
CA ALA A 673 4.89 -5.09 -8.56
C ALA A 673 3.93 -6.17 -9.01
N ILE A 674 3.92 -6.46 -10.32
CA ILE A 674 3.14 -7.54 -10.89
C ILE A 674 3.99 -8.50 -11.71
N ARG A 675 3.70 -9.81 -11.56
CA ARG A 675 4.31 -10.87 -12.36
C ARG A 675 3.24 -11.72 -13.02
N VAL A 676 3.45 -12.08 -14.29
CA VAL A 676 2.50 -12.93 -15.02
C VAL A 676 3.20 -13.78 -16.08
N ARG A 677 2.73 -15.02 -16.23
CA ARG A 677 3.15 -15.96 -17.28
C ARG A 677 2.18 -15.89 -18.46
N LEU A 678 2.70 -15.68 -19.65
CA LEU A 678 1.94 -15.40 -20.88
C LEU A 678 2.44 -16.24 -22.06
N THR A 679 1.66 -16.38 -23.12
CA THR A 679 2.23 -16.76 -24.43
C THR A 679 2.99 -15.57 -25.02
N ALA A 680 3.86 -15.82 -26.01
CA ALA A 680 4.61 -14.74 -26.67
C ALA A 680 3.69 -13.67 -27.29
N GLU A 681 2.61 -14.08 -27.96
CA GLU A 681 1.62 -13.17 -28.55
C GLU A 681 0.88 -12.36 -27.48
N GLN A 682 0.49 -13.01 -26.37
CA GLN A 682 -0.15 -12.31 -25.25
C GLN A 682 0.79 -11.31 -24.60
N ALA A 683 2.06 -11.67 -24.40
CA ALA A 683 3.06 -10.80 -23.79
C ALA A 683 3.23 -9.50 -24.58
N GLU A 684 3.33 -9.56 -25.90
CA GLU A 684 3.43 -8.37 -26.75
C GLU A 684 2.23 -7.43 -26.54
N ARG A 685 1.01 -8.00 -26.60
CA ARG A 685 -0.24 -7.24 -26.41
C ARG A 685 -0.37 -6.64 -25.02
N VAL A 686 -0.03 -7.40 -23.97
CA VAL A 686 -0.09 -6.94 -22.58
C VAL A 686 0.95 -5.84 -22.32
N VAL A 687 2.18 -5.99 -22.82
CA VAL A 687 3.24 -4.98 -22.68
C VAL A 687 2.83 -3.67 -23.35
N ASP A 688 2.34 -3.71 -24.58
CA ASP A 688 1.96 -2.48 -25.29
C ASP A 688 0.78 -1.76 -24.62
N ALA A 689 -0.20 -2.51 -24.09
CA ALA A 689 -1.30 -1.97 -23.33
C ALA A 689 -0.84 -1.36 -21.98
N LEU A 690 0.07 -2.03 -21.26
CA LEU A 690 0.67 -1.51 -20.03
C LEU A 690 1.45 -0.23 -20.29
N VAL A 691 2.29 -0.21 -21.32
CA VAL A 691 3.08 0.97 -21.70
C VAL A 691 2.16 2.14 -22.05
N THR A 692 1.08 1.87 -22.79
CA THR A 692 0.07 2.89 -23.10
C THR A 692 -0.60 3.42 -21.83
N ALA A 693 -1.01 2.54 -20.91
CA ALA A 693 -1.69 2.91 -19.68
C ALA A 693 -0.79 3.70 -18.70
N CYS A 694 0.51 3.39 -18.65
CA CYS A 694 1.48 4.11 -17.82
C CYS A 694 1.81 5.52 -18.33
N ASN A 695 1.65 5.73 -19.63
CA ASN A 695 1.90 7.02 -20.29
C ASN A 695 0.70 7.98 -20.26
N GLN A 696 -0.49 7.46 -19.94
CA GLN A 696 -1.69 8.24 -19.64
C GLN A 696 -1.61 8.78 -18.21
#